data_AF-A0A317Y6F8-F1
#
_entry.id   AF-A0A317Y6F8-F1
#
_cell.length_a   1.000
_cell.length_b   1.000
_cell.length_c   1.000
_cell.angle_alpha   90.00
_cell.angle_beta   90.00
_cell.angle_gamma   90.00
#
_symmetry.space_group_name_H-M   'P 1'
#
loop_
_entity.id
_entity.type
_entity.pdbx_description
1 polymer ?
#
loop_
_entity_poly.entity_id
_entity_poly.type
_entity_poly.pdbx_seq_one_letter_code
_entity_poly.pdbx_strand_id
1 'polypeptide(L)'
;MHAGAQATSVLRGGADRVRLVPHSVDRAPLEANRHLVLLELIDTSSPAERSGLDLVAVLDVSGSMWGDKLDKLKTAMKFVISKLGSMDRLSIVSFSNDAARLCPLRSMTGDTKEEMVKGIVEKKLHAGGGTNMRAGLETGLRVLAGRQLSSGRVASIILMSDGQDSLHEPRAVDTSGVAVYTFGFGADQDAEVLAAIAGKSNGGTFYDVKDGENLSVHFSALLAGLLSVVVQDLELTVCDQPGHSKIEPGAVDAGSYGKKETDDRDGGRSVTVRFGDLYSGEVRKVMVDLLLPAVHGEYRATILLAKCTYRSAVAGAMDPEVKVERIRRDQIKVLEEASKTKDTESARAKLVEADAALDKEIMEGSRLKQQQPHHHHLLDMLKAELAKLIQLTKTTWKELLAALLASKRSHDTQRFASRGDVELDLFKPRRMDEYVEQAQAFEEDPSRPPPSVEDEVRPAPEPEPEPEPEPRPTWMAWSGSRDYDERRSSGFWAWAAVLVCTALATAVLLAGAAVLAVYLLCRPRMPYLAVTDARLERLQYAQDGAIDYLQVSLTVVAVNNNSKADASFPAVDLALGFNGADDVALLRAAPFVVPRESSLPLQYDVVSVGRPLDAAGMQAMDEALKAGVVPFDLFGKARTRWKVGVFVRLRFWTRISCRLRFYFPGNGTVVPTDRDKCHSRSP
;
A
#
# COMPACT_ATOMS: atom_id res chain seq x y z
N MET A 1 -29.11 -38.25 20.27
CA MET A 1 -27.67 -38.46 20.02
C MET A 1 -27.27 -37.58 18.85
N HIS A 2 -26.12 -36.89 18.91
CA HIS A 2 -25.62 -36.13 17.77
C HIS A 2 -24.71 -37.01 16.90
N ALA A 3 -24.90 -36.95 15.59
CA ALA A 3 -23.92 -37.38 14.60
C ALA A 3 -23.69 -36.19 13.66
N GLY A 4 -22.55 -35.52 13.78
CA GLY A 4 -22.21 -34.36 12.96
C GLY A 4 -21.66 -34.80 11.61
N ALA A 5 -22.35 -34.45 10.52
CA ALA A 5 -21.79 -34.57 9.17
C ALA A 5 -20.85 -33.37 8.92
N GLN A 6 -19.54 -33.64 8.83
CA GLN A 6 -18.57 -32.64 8.38
C GLN A 6 -18.72 -32.41 6.87
N ALA A 7 -18.81 -31.16 6.44
CA ALA A 7 -18.71 -30.80 5.02
C ALA A 7 -17.23 -30.81 4.60
N THR A 8 -16.78 -31.88 3.95
CA THR A 8 -15.47 -31.94 3.31
C THR A 8 -15.54 -31.34 1.90
N SER A 9 -14.78 -30.27 1.65
CA SER A 9 -14.61 -29.71 0.31
C SER A 9 -13.68 -30.58 -0.54
N VAL A 10 -14.18 -31.10 -1.65
CA VAL A 10 -13.37 -31.82 -2.64
C VAL A 10 -13.10 -30.89 -3.82
N LEU A 11 -12.04 -30.09 -3.71
CA LEU A 11 -11.48 -29.35 -4.85
C LEU A 11 -10.60 -30.30 -5.67
N ARG A 12 -10.82 -30.37 -6.98
CA ARG A 12 -9.98 -31.12 -7.93
C ARG A 12 -9.75 -30.34 -9.22
N GLY A 13 -8.48 -30.02 -9.51
CA GLY A 13 -7.96 -30.01 -10.88
C GLY A 13 -8.10 -28.71 -11.68
N GLY A 14 -7.70 -27.57 -11.13
CA GLY A 14 -7.47 -26.32 -11.87
C GLY A 14 -6.29 -25.55 -11.26
N ALA A 15 -5.44 -24.94 -12.09
CA ALA A 15 -4.32 -24.10 -11.68
C ALA A 15 -4.65 -22.62 -11.97
N ASP A 16 -5.76 -22.16 -11.39
CA ASP A 16 -6.39 -20.89 -11.76
C ASP A 16 -5.66 -19.68 -11.15
N ARG A 17 -5.24 -18.73 -12.01
CA ARG A 17 -4.52 -17.51 -11.58
C ARG A 17 -5.43 -16.47 -10.92
N VAL A 18 -6.65 -16.29 -11.46
CA VAL A 18 -7.63 -15.34 -10.92
C VAL A 18 -8.63 -16.07 -10.03
N ARG A 19 -8.55 -15.82 -8.73
CA ARG A 19 -9.55 -16.28 -7.75
C ARG A 19 -10.68 -15.25 -7.66
N LEU A 20 -11.91 -15.67 -7.99
CA LEU A 20 -13.11 -14.90 -7.65
C LEU A 20 -13.53 -15.23 -6.21
N VAL A 21 -13.58 -14.23 -5.34
CA VAL A 21 -14.05 -14.35 -3.96
C VAL A 21 -15.34 -13.55 -3.80
N PRO A 22 -16.50 -14.21 -3.68
CA PRO A 22 -17.67 -13.54 -3.14
C PRO A 22 -17.49 -13.33 -1.64
N HIS A 23 -17.82 -12.14 -1.18
CA HIS A 23 -18.18 -11.93 0.23
C HIS A 23 -19.71 -11.86 0.35
N SER A 24 -20.18 -12.09 1.58
CA SER A 24 -21.38 -11.53 2.25
C SER A 24 -22.65 -12.41 2.49
N VAL A 25 -23.83 -11.91 2.93
CA VAL A 25 -24.86 -12.74 3.68
C VAL A 25 -25.39 -13.98 2.96
N ASP A 26 -25.65 -15.02 3.76
CA ASP A 26 -26.37 -16.23 3.35
C ASP A 26 -27.91 -16.13 3.31
N ARG A 27 -28.52 -15.01 3.73
CA ARG A 27 -29.97 -14.88 3.97
C ARG A 27 -30.56 -13.55 3.48
N ALA A 28 -31.82 -13.59 3.05
CA ALA A 28 -32.65 -12.43 2.73
C ALA A 28 -34.06 -12.59 3.39
N PRO A 29 -34.87 -11.53 3.47
CA PRO A 29 -36.30 -11.60 3.82
C PRO A 29 -37.12 -12.47 2.84
N LEU A 30 -38.40 -12.71 3.15
CA LEU A 30 -39.35 -13.36 2.23
C LEU A 30 -40.08 -12.34 1.35
N GLU A 31 -40.12 -11.09 1.79
CA GLU A 31 -40.60 -9.93 1.05
C GLU A 31 -39.59 -9.52 -0.04
N ALA A 32 -40.06 -8.91 -1.13
CA ALA A 32 -39.19 -8.43 -2.20
C ALA A 32 -38.22 -7.35 -1.67
N ASN A 33 -36.91 -7.57 -1.82
CA ASN A 33 -35.87 -6.72 -1.28
C ASN A 33 -34.73 -6.50 -2.27
N ARG A 34 -33.99 -5.39 -2.11
CA ARG A 34 -32.66 -5.25 -2.71
C ARG A 34 -31.60 -5.97 -1.89
N HIS A 35 -30.64 -6.57 -2.57
CA HIS A 35 -29.66 -7.48 -2.02
C HIS A 35 -28.33 -7.24 -2.74
N LEU A 36 -27.41 -6.54 -2.08
CA LEU A 36 -26.12 -6.21 -2.67
C LEU A 36 -25.22 -7.45 -2.75
N VAL A 37 -24.22 -7.41 -3.62
CA VAL A 37 -23.22 -8.45 -3.83
C VAL A 37 -21.85 -7.79 -3.90
N LEU A 38 -20.85 -8.30 -3.17
CA LEU A 38 -19.46 -7.90 -3.32
C LEU A 38 -18.61 -9.05 -3.86
N LEU A 39 -18.08 -8.88 -5.08
CA LEU A 39 -17.16 -9.80 -5.73
C LEU A 39 -15.75 -9.20 -5.71
N GLU A 40 -14.76 -9.97 -5.25
CA GLU A 40 -13.34 -9.62 -5.36
C GLU A 40 -12.64 -10.53 -6.38
N LEU A 41 -11.95 -9.93 -7.34
CA LEU A 41 -11.06 -10.62 -8.28
C LEU A 41 -9.64 -10.45 -7.73
N ILE A 42 -8.99 -11.55 -7.39
CA ILE A 42 -7.67 -11.59 -6.74
C ILE A 42 -6.73 -12.44 -7.61
N ASP A 43 -5.59 -11.89 -8.03
CA ASP A 43 -4.53 -12.73 -8.61
C ASP A 43 -3.74 -13.49 -7.52
N THR A 44 -3.51 -14.77 -7.75
CA THR A 44 -2.78 -15.69 -6.85
C THR A 44 -1.47 -16.22 -7.45
N SER A 45 -1.06 -15.73 -8.62
CA SER A 45 0.05 -16.25 -9.41
C SER A 45 1.38 -15.55 -9.12
N SER A 46 2.49 -16.21 -9.46
CA SER A 46 3.84 -15.70 -9.18
C SER A 46 4.20 -14.54 -10.14
N PRO A 47 4.80 -13.42 -9.65
CA PRO A 47 5.36 -12.38 -10.50
C PRO A 47 6.46 -12.87 -11.47
N ALA A 48 7.02 -14.07 -11.25
CA ALA A 48 7.92 -14.74 -12.18
C ALA A 48 7.23 -15.16 -13.48
N GLU A 49 5.91 -15.37 -13.47
CA GLU A 49 5.11 -15.82 -14.62
C GLU A 49 4.48 -14.66 -15.42
N ARG A 50 5.09 -13.47 -15.30
CA ARG A 50 4.66 -12.21 -15.92
C ARG A 50 4.77 -12.23 -17.45
N SER A 51 4.00 -11.36 -18.08
CA SER A 51 4.19 -11.00 -19.50
C SER A 51 5.43 -10.10 -19.68
N GLY A 52 6.00 -10.09 -20.90
CA GLY A 52 7.04 -9.13 -21.27
C GLY A 52 6.44 -7.75 -21.54
N LEU A 53 7.10 -6.69 -21.07
CA LEU A 53 6.59 -5.31 -21.20
C LEU A 53 7.07 -4.64 -22.49
N ASP A 54 6.19 -3.91 -23.17
CA ASP A 54 6.51 -2.92 -24.20
C ASP A 54 6.17 -1.52 -23.67
N LEU A 55 7.20 -0.84 -23.17
CA LEU A 55 7.07 0.49 -22.57
C LEU A 55 7.49 1.57 -23.57
N VAL A 56 6.67 2.60 -23.72
CA VAL A 56 7.08 3.84 -24.39
C VAL A 56 7.03 4.99 -23.39
N ALA A 57 8.21 5.56 -23.11
CA ALA A 57 8.33 6.78 -22.32
C ALA A 57 8.20 7.98 -23.26
N VAL A 58 7.11 8.73 -23.13
CA VAL A 58 6.83 10.00 -23.82
C VAL A 58 7.09 11.13 -22.84
N LEU A 59 8.20 11.82 -23.03
CA LEU A 59 8.80 12.69 -22.02
C LEU A 59 8.82 14.14 -22.49
N ASP A 60 8.30 15.04 -21.67
CA ASP A 60 8.41 16.48 -21.87
C ASP A 60 9.86 16.94 -21.70
N VAL A 61 10.34 17.71 -22.67
CA VAL A 61 11.64 18.40 -22.65
C VAL A 61 11.49 19.87 -23.07
N SER A 62 10.35 20.48 -22.77
CA SER A 62 10.09 21.91 -22.92
C SER A 62 10.98 22.76 -21.99
N GLY A 63 10.89 24.10 -22.11
CA GLY A 63 11.72 25.02 -21.34
C GLY A 63 11.46 25.02 -19.82
N SER A 64 10.26 24.66 -19.37
CA SER A 64 9.88 24.58 -17.94
C SER A 64 10.61 23.46 -17.19
N MET A 65 10.96 22.38 -17.90
CA MET A 65 11.73 21.25 -17.37
C MET A 65 13.20 21.58 -17.04
N TRP A 66 13.71 22.79 -17.31
CA TRP A 66 15.12 23.10 -17.12
C TRP A 66 15.59 23.02 -15.65
N GLY A 67 16.86 22.63 -15.44
CA GLY A 67 17.44 22.40 -14.12
C GLY A 67 16.93 21.11 -13.47
N ASP A 68 16.71 21.16 -12.16
CA ASP A 68 16.39 20.04 -11.27
C ASP A 68 15.26 19.13 -11.78
N LYS A 69 14.27 19.67 -12.50
CA LYS A 69 13.16 18.90 -13.07
C LYS A 69 13.64 17.88 -14.12
N LEU A 70 14.47 18.30 -15.07
CA LEU A 70 15.07 17.43 -16.08
C LEU A 70 16.05 16.43 -15.47
N ASP A 71 16.82 16.84 -14.46
CA ASP A 71 17.78 15.93 -13.84
C ASP A 71 17.09 14.85 -12.99
N LYS A 72 16.00 15.19 -12.28
CA LYS A 72 15.09 14.19 -11.67
C LYS A 72 14.44 13.27 -12.68
N LEU A 73 14.03 13.79 -13.85
CA LEU A 73 13.54 12.96 -14.95
C LEU A 73 14.62 12.01 -15.48
N LYS A 74 15.88 12.46 -15.59
CA LYS A 74 17.00 11.61 -15.98
C LYS A 74 17.27 10.51 -14.96
N THR A 75 17.22 10.81 -13.65
CA THR A 75 17.37 9.79 -12.59
C THR A 75 16.23 8.78 -12.62
N ALA A 76 14.98 9.23 -12.74
CA ALA A 76 13.82 8.34 -12.88
C ALA A 76 13.93 7.42 -14.12
N MET A 77 14.42 7.94 -15.25
CA MET A 77 14.67 7.12 -16.43
C MET A 77 15.84 6.15 -16.27
N LYS A 78 16.91 6.50 -15.53
CA LYS A 78 17.98 5.56 -15.16
C LYS A 78 17.43 4.41 -14.30
N PHE A 79 16.57 4.70 -13.33
CA PHE A 79 15.89 3.69 -12.52
C PHE A 79 15.07 2.74 -13.40
N VAL A 80 14.18 3.28 -14.25
CA VAL A 80 13.37 2.48 -15.19
C VAL A 80 14.24 1.59 -16.07
N ILE A 81 15.28 2.13 -16.71
CA ILE A 81 16.19 1.37 -17.58
C ILE A 81 16.92 0.26 -16.79
N SER A 82 17.28 0.51 -15.53
CA SER A 82 17.94 -0.48 -14.66
C SER A 82 17.01 -1.65 -14.32
N LYS A 83 15.76 -1.36 -13.94
CA LYS A 83 14.77 -2.36 -13.51
C LYS A 83 14.27 -3.29 -14.62
N LEU A 84 14.08 -2.80 -15.85
CA LEU A 84 13.58 -3.60 -16.98
C LEU A 84 14.49 -4.80 -17.30
N GLY A 85 13.92 -5.94 -17.72
CA GLY A 85 14.67 -7.14 -18.12
C GLY A 85 14.95 -7.22 -19.62
N SER A 86 15.83 -8.13 -20.04
CA SER A 86 16.02 -8.49 -21.46
C SER A 86 14.71 -8.90 -22.16
N MET A 87 13.77 -9.52 -21.43
CA MET A 87 12.41 -9.82 -21.90
C MET A 87 11.54 -8.58 -22.14
N ASP A 88 11.92 -7.41 -21.65
CA ASP A 88 11.18 -6.15 -21.77
C ASP A 88 11.78 -5.25 -22.85
N ARG A 89 10.94 -4.38 -23.44
CA ARG A 89 11.34 -3.41 -24.46
C ARG A 89 10.99 -1.99 -24.05
N LEU A 90 11.95 -1.08 -24.24
CA LEU A 90 11.77 0.36 -24.05
C LEU A 90 11.93 1.10 -25.38
N SER A 91 11.12 2.14 -25.57
CA SER A 91 11.33 3.21 -26.55
C SER A 91 11.16 4.55 -25.85
N ILE A 92 12.00 5.52 -26.19
CA ILE A 92 11.96 6.87 -25.64
C ILE A 92 11.56 7.83 -26.76
N VAL A 93 10.53 8.62 -26.48
CA VAL A 93 10.04 9.75 -27.28
C VAL A 93 10.19 10.99 -26.42
N SER A 94 10.89 12.01 -26.90
CA SER A 94 10.91 13.32 -26.26
C SER A 94 10.01 14.28 -27.04
N PHE A 95 9.34 15.22 -26.38
CA PHE A 95 8.58 16.28 -27.06
C PHE A 95 8.83 17.66 -26.46
N SER A 96 8.81 18.68 -27.32
CA SER A 96 8.66 20.08 -26.92
C SER A 96 7.78 20.81 -27.93
N ASN A 97 8.34 21.55 -28.90
CA ASN A 97 7.56 22.08 -30.04
C ASN A 97 7.03 20.94 -30.93
N ASP A 98 7.89 19.95 -31.16
CA ASP A 98 7.67 18.75 -31.96
C ASP A 98 8.03 17.50 -31.13
N ALA A 99 7.68 16.32 -31.63
CA ALA A 99 8.02 15.05 -30.99
C ALA A 99 9.05 14.23 -31.77
N ALA A 100 10.09 13.77 -31.07
CA ALA A 100 11.20 13.00 -31.61
C ALA A 100 11.29 11.61 -30.96
N ARG A 101 11.20 10.55 -31.76
CA ARG A 101 11.49 9.18 -31.32
C ARG A 101 13.01 8.97 -31.24
N LEU A 102 13.57 9.02 -30.04
CA LEU A 102 15.01 8.97 -29.79
C LEU A 102 15.62 7.57 -29.99
N CYS A 103 14.79 6.52 -29.84
CA CYS A 103 15.10 5.13 -30.17
C CYS A 103 13.82 4.33 -30.56
N PRO A 104 13.93 3.28 -31.40
CA PRO A 104 12.85 2.29 -31.55
C PRO A 104 12.71 1.44 -30.27
N LEU A 105 11.65 0.63 -30.19
CA LEU A 105 11.51 -0.41 -29.15
C LEU A 105 12.69 -1.40 -29.24
N ARG A 106 13.53 -1.43 -28.20
CA ARG A 106 14.68 -2.35 -28.07
C ARG A 106 14.56 -3.18 -26.80
N SER A 107 15.05 -4.42 -26.84
CA SER A 107 15.20 -5.29 -25.64
C SER A 107 16.20 -4.68 -24.66
N MET A 108 15.91 -4.69 -23.35
CA MET A 108 16.77 -4.11 -22.32
C MET A 108 17.90 -5.06 -21.87
N THR A 109 18.73 -5.49 -22.82
CA THR A 109 20.02 -6.13 -22.54
C THR A 109 21.01 -5.15 -21.89
N GLY A 110 22.04 -5.65 -21.20
CA GLY A 110 23.04 -4.82 -20.51
C GLY A 110 23.62 -3.70 -21.40
N ASP A 111 24.16 -4.08 -22.56
CA ASP A 111 24.70 -3.14 -23.55
C ASP A 111 23.67 -2.08 -23.98
N THR A 112 22.41 -2.49 -24.17
CA THR A 112 21.33 -1.57 -24.55
C THR A 112 20.97 -0.62 -23.41
N LYS A 113 20.98 -1.08 -22.15
CA LYS A 113 20.77 -0.21 -20.97
C LYS A 113 21.85 0.85 -20.90
N GLU A 114 23.12 0.46 -21.03
CA GLU A 114 24.26 1.38 -21.01
C GLU A 114 24.20 2.38 -22.17
N GLU A 115 23.91 1.92 -23.39
CA GLU A 115 23.76 2.79 -24.56
C GLU A 115 22.58 3.77 -24.41
N MET A 116 21.43 3.34 -23.87
CA MET A 116 20.31 4.25 -23.65
C MET A 116 20.61 5.30 -22.57
N VAL A 117 21.27 4.93 -21.46
CA VAL A 117 21.67 5.92 -20.45
C VAL A 117 22.70 6.90 -21.03
N LYS A 118 23.84 6.40 -21.51
CA LYS A 118 24.97 7.24 -21.98
C LYS A 118 24.74 7.93 -23.32
N GLY A 119 23.80 7.44 -24.14
CA GLY A 119 23.56 7.89 -25.51
C GLY A 119 22.20 8.57 -25.75
N ILE A 120 21.23 8.42 -24.84
CA ILE A 120 19.91 9.05 -24.94
C ILE A 120 19.59 9.89 -23.71
N VAL A 121 19.56 9.28 -22.51
CA VAL A 121 19.16 9.98 -21.28
C VAL A 121 20.09 11.16 -20.98
N GLU A 122 21.41 10.95 -21.02
CA GLU A 122 22.37 12.04 -20.75
C GLU A 122 22.55 13.00 -21.94
N LYS A 123 22.50 12.49 -23.17
CA LYS A 123 22.97 13.21 -24.37
C LYS A 123 21.88 13.78 -25.28
N LYS A 124 20.62 13.38 -25.12
CA LYS A 124 19.50 13.83 -25.97
C LYS A 124 18.33 14.45 -25.21
N LEU A 125 18.16 14.15 -23.92
CA LEU A 125 17.17 14.85 -23.09
C LEU A 125 17.74 16.18 -22.61
N HIS A 126 17.33 17.27 -23.28
CA HIS A 126 17.71 18.66 -23.00
C HIS A 126 16.48 19.55 -23.06
N ALA A 127 16.28 20.40 -22.04
CA ALA A 127 15.13 21.29 -21.95
C ALA A 127 15.20 22.42 -22.98
N GLY A 128 14.11 22.65 -23.72
CA GLY A 128 13.98 23.77 -24.67
C GLY A 128 12.79 23.64 -25.62
N GLY A 129 12.11 24.76 -25.88
CA GLY A 129 10.87 24.84 -26.67
C GLY A 129 9.61 24.92 -25.79
N GLY A 130 8.45 24.97 -26.43
CA GLY A 130 7.13 24.88 -25.79
C GLY A 130 6.69 23.42 -25.58
N THR A 131 5.38 23.21 -25.43
CA THR A 131 4.80 21.93 -24.99
C THR A 131 3.72 21.43 -25.96
N ASN A 132 4.02 20.38 -26.73
CA ASN A 132 3.14 19.73 -27.70
C ASN A 132 2.93 18.25 -27.30
N MET A 133 2.09 18.04 -26.29
CA MET A 133 1.74 16.72 -25.77
C MET A 133 1.05 15.88 -26.86
N ARG A 134 0.31 16.51 -27.78
CA ARG A 134 -0.40 15.82 -28.87
C ARG A 134 0.59 15.08 -29.76
N ALA A 135 1.62 15.77 -30.26
CA ALA A 135 2.65 15.16 -31.09
C ALA A 135 3.44 14.08 -30.32
N GLY A 136 3.71 14.29 -29.02
CA GLY A 136 4.35 13.30 -28.15
C GLY A 136 3.56 11.99 -28.08
N LEU A 137 2.28 12.11 -27.73
CA LEU A 137 1.37 10.98 -27.56
C LEU A 137 1.08 10.24 -28.88
N GLU A 138 0.82 10.96 -29.97
CA GLU A 138 0.66 10.38 -31.31
C GLU A 138 1.95 9.69 -31.80
N THR A 139 3.13 10.14 -31.36
CA THR A 139 4.41 9.46 -31.65
C THR A 139 4.57 8.19 -30.81
N GLY A 140 4.19 8.21 -29.53
CA GLY A 140 4.19 7.01 -28.68
C GLY A 140 3.22 5.93 -29.17
N LEU A 141 2.02 6.32 -29.57
CA LEU A 141 1.03 5.41 -30.17
C LEU A 141 1.53 4.79 -31.49
N ARG A 142 2.15 5.59 -32.37
CA ARG A 142 2.78 5.07 -33.61
C ARG A 142 3.91 4.07 -33.35
N VAL A 143 4.64 4.18 -32.23
CA VAL A 143 5.64 3.18 -31.82
C VAL A 143 4.98 1.85 -31.44
N LEU A 144 3.89 1.88 -30.67
CA LEU A 144 3.19 0.66 -30.25
C LEU A 144 2.36 0.01 -31.37
N ALA A 145 1.88 0.79 -32.34
CA ALA A 145 1.24 0.31 -33.56
C ALA A 145 2.22 -0.37 -34.53
N GLY A 146 3.49 0.07 -34.56
CA GLY A 146 4.54 -0.52 -35.41
C GLY A 146 5.09 -1.88 -34.94
N ARG A 147 4.58 -2.45 -33.84
CA ARG A 147 5.10 -3.69 -33.24
C ARG A 147 4.83 -4.92 -34.10
N GLN A 148 5.90 -5.58 -34.53
CA GLN A 148 5.84 -6.86 -35.26
C GLN A 148 5.57 -8.08 -34.35
N LEU A 149 5.80 -7.93 -33.04
CA LEU A 149 5.53 -8.95 -32.03
C LEU A 149 4.76 -8.31 -30.87
N SER A 150 3.49 -8.70 -30.70
CA SER A 150 2.57 -8.19 -29.67
C SER A 150 1.98 -9.29 -28.77
N SER A 151 1.94 -10.54 -29.24
CA SER A 151 1.43 -11.68 -28.46
C SER A 151 2.30 -11.95 -27.22
N GLY A 152 1.66 -12.24 -26.07
CA GLY A 152 2.33 -12.48 -24.80
C GLY A 152 3.02 -11.26 -24.18
N ARG A 153 2.66 -10.05 -24.62
CA ARG A 153 3.29 -8.79 -24.19
C ARG A 153 2.28 -7.73 -23.77
N VAL A 154 2.59 -7.02 -22.70
CA VAL A 154 1.85 -5.83 -22.25
C VAL A 154 2.32 -4.62 -23.06
N ALA A 155 1.43 -3.69 -23.37
CA ALA A 155 1.77 -2.44 -24.03
C ALA A 155 1.34 -1.26 -23.15
N SER A 156 2.25 -0.33 -22.88
CA SER A 156 1.95 0.83 -22.02
C SER A 156 2.74 2.06 -22.45
N ILE A 157 2.09 3.21 -22.32
CA ILE A 157 2.72 4.53 -22.46
C ILE A 157 2.84 5.15 -21.07
N ILE A 158 4.04 5.63 -20.73
CA ILE A 158 4.23 6.64 -19.69
C ILE A 158 4.29 7.98 -20.40
N LEU A 159 3.36 8.88 -20.11
CA LEU A 159 3.41 10.28 -20.55
C LEU A 159 3.71 11.14 -19.34
N MET A 160 4.76 11.95 -19.41
CA MET A 160 5.18 12.83 -18.32
C MET A 160 5.34 14.26 -18.83
N SER A 161 4.81 15.24 -18.08
CA SER A 161 4.89 16.68 -18.39
C SER A 161 4.79 17.54 -17.13
N ASP A 162 5.44 18.71 -17.16
CA ASP A 162 5.35 19.73 -16.10
C ASP A 162 4.59 21.00 -16.53
N GLY A 163 4.09 21.03 -17.77
CA GLY A 163 3.56 22.24 -18.41
C GLY A 163 2.11 22.11 -18.91
N GLN A 164 1.71 23.06 -19.75
CA GLN A 164 0.36 23.19 -20.31
C GLN A 164 0.38 23.15 -21.83
N ASP A 165 -0.55 22.39 -22.43
CA ASP A 165 -0.73 22.30 -23.87
C ASP A 165 -2.17 22.68 -24.23
N SER A 166 -2.40 23.99 -24.26
CA SER A 166 -3.67 24.62 -24.64
C SER A 166 -3.82 24.85 -26.14
N LEU A 167 -2.77 24.59 -26.94
CA LEU A 167 -2.72 24.89 -28.38
C LEU A 167 -2.97 23.67 -29.27
N HIS A 168 -2.55 22.47 -28.84
CA HIS A 168 -2.56 21.29 -29.72
C HIS A 168 -3.68 20.29 -29.39
N GLU A 169 -4.63 20.63 -28.51
CA GLU A 169 -5.76 19.78 -28.08
C GLU A 169 -5.38 18.30 -27.80
N PRO A 170 -4.39 17.99 -26.94
CA PRO A 170 -3.95 16.61 -26.72
C PRO A 170 -5.05 15.69 -26.17
N ARG A 171 -6.11 16.25 -25.58
CA ARG A 171 -7.34 15.53 -25.19
C ARG A 171 -8.08 14.90 -26.38
N ALA A 172 -7.79 15.27 -27.63
CA ALA A 172 -8.44 14.76 -28.85
C ALA A 172 -7.84 13.45 -29.39
N VAL A 173 -6.66 13.04 -28.92
CA VAL A 173 -6.02 11.78 -29.35
C VAL A 173 -6.78 10.57 -28.79
N ASP A 174 -6.97 9.53 -29.60
CA ASP A 174 -7.53 8.25 -29.14
C ASP A 174 -6.46 7.41 -28.44
N THR A 175 -6.68 7.13 -27.16
CA THR A 175 -5.82 6.30 -26.31
C THR A 175 -6.47 4.97 -25.92
N SER A 176 -7.69 4.69 -26.38
CA SER A 176 -8.51 3.56 -25.90
C SER A 176 -7.88 2.17 -26.12
N GLY A 177 -7.04 2.02 -27.15
CA GLY A 177 -6.35 0.77 -27.48
C GLY A 177 -5.11 0.43 -26.65
N VAL A 178 -4.75 1.24 -25.64
CA VAL A 178 -3.55 1.03 -24.79
C VAL A 178 -3.78 1.57 -23.38
N ALA A 179 -2.96 1.17 -22.40
CA ALA A 179 -2.86 1.87 -21.12
C ALA A 179 -1.92 3.08 -21.24
N VAL A 180 -2.39 4.28 -20.91
CA VAL A 180 -1.58 5.51 -20.81
C VAL A 180 -1.57 5.97 -19.37
N TYR A 181 -0.40 5.93 -18.74
CA TYR A 181 -0.17 6.42 -17.39
C TYR A 181 0.42 7.82 -17.48
N THR A 182 -0.23 8.81 -16.87
CA THR A 182 0.15 10.21 -16.96
C THR A 182 0.76 10.70 -15.67
N PHE A 183 1.90 11.39 -15.75
CA PHE A 183 2.60 12.01 -14.61
C PHE A 183 2.61 13.52 -14.82
N GLY A 184 1.85 14.24 -13.99
CA GLY A 184 1.91 15.69 -13.90
C GLY A 184 2.93 16.09 -12.85
N PHE A 185 3.91 16.90 -13.24
CA PHE A 185 5.04 17.24 -12.38
C PHE A 185 5.06 18.72 -12.00
N GLY A 186 5.13 18.99 -10.70
CA GLY A 186 5.09 20.33 -10.14
C GLY A 186 3.73 21.01 -10.26
N ALA A 187 3.68 22.28 -9.86
CA ALA A 187 2.46 23.09 -9.86
C ALA A 187 2.03 23.55 -11.26
N ASP A 188 2.91 23.53 -12.26
CA ASP A 188 2.65 24.14 -13.58
C ASP A 188 1.90 23.24 -14.60
N GLN A 189 1.82 21.93 -14.32
CA GLN A 189 1.10 20.91 -15.11
C GLN A 189 -0.35 21.26 -15.52
N ASP A 190 -0.83 20.71 -16.64
CA ASP A 190 -2.27 20.61 -16.95
C ASP A 190 -2.85 19.27 -16.45
N ALA A 191 -3.20 19.23 -15.17
CA ALA A 191 -3.76 18.05 -14.51
C ALA A 191 -5.07 17.55 -15.17
N GLU A 192 -5.89 18.45 -15.73
CA GLU A 192 -7.11 18.07 -16.44
C GLU A 192 -6.80 17.35 -17.75
N VAL A 193 -5.87 17.85 -18.56
CA VAL A 193 -5.39 17.18 -19.79
C VAL A 193 -4.86 15.80 -19.43
N LEU A 194 -3.98 15.71 -18.43
CA LEU A 194 -3.32 14.46 -18.05
C LEU A 194 -4.30 13.43 -17.48
N ALA A 195 -5.27 13.85 -16.65
CA ALA A 195 -6.32 12.98 -16.12
C ALA A 195 -7.40 12.59 -17.17
N ALA A 196 -7.58 13.41 -18.22
CA ALA A 196 -8.42 13.09 -19.37
C ALA A 196 -7.75 12.09 -20.31
N ILE A 197 -6.44 12.24 -20.60
CA ILE A 197 -5.66 11.33 -21.44
C ILE A 197 -5.61 9.92 -20.81
N ALA A 198 -5.26 9.84 -19.51
CA ALA A 198 -5.23 8.56 -18.80
C ALA A 198 -6.61 7.90 -18.74
N GLY A 199 -7.66 8.67 -18.42
CA GLY A 199 -9.03 8.15 -18.31
C GLY A 199 -9.75 7.84 -19.62
N LYS A 200 -9.18 8.21 -20.78
CA LYS A 200 -9.60 7.70 -22.10
C LYS A 200 -8.92 6.38 -22.47
N SER A 201 -7.82 6.05 -21.78
CA SER A 201 -7.01 4.87 -22.05
C SER A 201 -7.46 3.65 -21.23
N ASN A 202 -7.14 2.44 -21.68
CA ASN A 202 -7.59 1.23 -21.02
C ASN A 202 -6.81 0.97 -19.71
N GLY A 203 -7.41 1.29 -18.56
CA GLY A 203 -6.83 1.07 -17.24
C GLY A 203 -5.68 2.01 -16.87
N GLY A 204 -5.50 3.12 -17.60
CA GLY A 204 -4.50 4.14 -17.31
C GLY A 204 -4.82 4.95 -16.05
N THR A 205 -3.77 5.44 -15.40
CA THR A 205 -3.85 6.14 -14.11
C THR A 205 -3.07 7.46 -14.20
N PHE A 206 -3.59 8.51 -13.55
CA PHE A 206 -2.94 9.82 -13.44
C PHE A 206 -2.25 9.94 -12.07
N TYR A 207 -0.99 10.35 -12.09
CA TYR A 207 -0.11 10.55 -10.95
C TYR A 207 0.19 12.05 -10.82
N ASP A 208 -0.21 12.64 -9.70
CA ASP A 208 0.17 14.00 -9.32
C ASP A 208 1.47 13.95 -8.51
N VAL A 209 2.51 14.67 -8.97
CA VAL A 209 3.86 14.69 -8.39
C VAL A 209 4.23 16.13 -8.07
N LYS A 210 4.52 16.45 -6.80
CA LYS A 210 4.79 17.83 -6.37
C LYS A 210 6.22 18.29 -6.69
N ASP A 211 6.41 19.61 -6.79
CA ASP A 211 7.75 20.20 -6.84
C ASP A 211 8.51 19.84 -5.55
N GLY A 212 9.75 19.37 -5.70
CA GLY A 212 10.54 18.84 -4.59
C GLY A 212 10.49 17.32 -4.43
N GLU A 213 9.45 16.63 -4.89
CA GLU A 213 9.37 15.16 -4.87
C GLU A 213 10.34 14.50 -5.87
N ASN A 214 10.66 13.23 -5.65
CA ASN A 214 11.57 12.45 -6.50
C ASN A 214 10.77 11.58 -7.48
N LEU A 215 10.88 11.87 -8.78
CA LEU A 215 10.09 11.20 -9.83
C LEU A 215 10.38 9.68 -9.91
N SER A 216 11.57 9.23 -9.49
CA SER A 216 11.90 7.80 -9.43
C SER A 216 10.95 7.01 -8.54
N VAL A 217 10.51 7.59 -7.41
CA VAL A 217 9.55 6.95 -6.49
C VAL A 217 8.24 6.63 -7.23
N HIS A 218 7.69 7.62 -7.93
CA HIS A 218 6.41 7.49 -8.63
C HIS A 218 6.50 6.59 -9.87
N PHE A 219 7.60 6.68 -10.63
CA PHE A 219 7.88 5.75 -11.73
C PHE A 219 8.07 4.31 -11.22
N SER A 220 8.69 4.11 -10.05
CA SER A 220 8.94 2.78 -9.49
C SER A 220 7.67 2.04 -9.07
N ALA A 221 6.72 2.75 -8.45
CA ALA A 221 5.44 2.17 -8.04
C ALA A 221 4.64 1.69 -9.26
N LEU A 222 4.53 2.51 -10.32
CA LEU A 222 3.93 2.08 -11.58
C LEU A 222 4.68 0.89 -12.19
N LEU A 223 6.02 0.96 -12.25
CA LEU A 223 6.83 -0.07 -12.90
C LEU A 223 6.74 -1.42 -12.18
N ALA A 224 6.58 -1.45 -10.85
CA ALA A 224 6.34 -2.68 -10.10
C ALA A 224 5.03 -3.37 -10.52
N GLY A 225 3.98 -2.59 -10.78
CA GLY A 225 2.72 -3.08 -11.36
C GLY A 225 2.93 -3.62 -12.77
N LEU A 226 3.51 -2.82 -13.67
CA LEU A 226 3.74 -3.22 -15.06
C LEU A 226 4.64 -4.47 -15.19
N LEU A 227 5.63 -4.62 -14.30
CA LEU A 227 6.51 -5.79 -14.22
C LEU A 227 5.96 -6.93 -13.34
N SER A 228 4.69 -6.86 -12.94
CA SER A 228 3.94 -7.95 -12.33
C SER A 228 2.60 -8.26 -13.02
N VAL A 229 2.36 -7.77 -14.25
CA VAL A 229 1.20 -8.19 -15.06
C VAL A 229 1.32 -9.67 -15.43
N VAL A 230 0.38 -10.46 -14.91
CA VAL A 230 0.31 -11.93 -15.02
C VAL A 230 -0.98 -12.41 -15.69
N VAL A 231 -1.96 -11.51 -15.81
CA VAL A 231 -3.29 -11.73 -16.39
C VAL A 231 -3.61 -10.52 -17.29
N GLN A 232 -4.11 -10.78 -18.49
CA GLN A 232 -4.42 -9.79 -19.53
C GLN A 232 -5.88 -9.89 -19.98
N ASP A 233 -6.44 -8.82 -20.53
CA ASP A 233 -7.82 -8.76 -21.06
C ASP A 233 -8.85 -9.44 -20.15
N LEU A 234 -8.77 -9.18 -18.84
CA LEU A 234 -9.74 -9.69 -17.88
C LEU A 234 -11.12 -9.08 -18.16
N GLU A 235 -12.12 -9.94 -18.25
CA GLU A 235 -13.54 -9.60 -18.26
C GLU A 235 -14.25 -10.40 -17.15
N LEU A 236 -15.17 -9.75 -16.44
CA LEU A 236 -16.13 -10.40 -15.55
C LEU A 236 -17.52 -10.27 -16.17
N THR A 237 -18.19 -11.38 -16.45
CA THR A 237 -19.62 -11.37 -16.79
C THR A 237 -20.43 -11.83 -15.60
N VAL A 238 -21.34 -10.99 -15.12
CA VAL A 238 -22.34 -11.34 -14.09
C VAL A 238 -23.71 -11.47 -14.73
N CYS A 239 -24.48 -12.49 -14.33
CA CYS A 239 -25.82 -12.75 -14.83
C CYS A 239 -26.79 -12.96 -13.67
N ASP A 240 -27.99 -12.37 -13.75
CA ASP A 240 -29.08 -12.69 -12.83
C ASP A 240 -29.62 -14.11 -13.04
N GLN A 241 -30.55 -14.53 -12.17
CA GLN A 241 -31.09 -15.87 -12.16
C GLN A 241 -32.62 -15.80 -12.30
N PRO A 242 -33.19 -16.14 -13.48
CA PRO A 242 -34.62 -16.01 -13.76
C PRO A 242 -35.51 -16.64 -12.67
N GLY A 243 -36.40 -15.83 -12.09
CA GLY A 243 -37.29 -16.23 -10.99
C GLY A 243 -36.68 -16.19 -9.59
N HIS A 244 -35.38 -15.91 -9.45
CA HIS A 244 -34.67 -15.84 -8.17
C HIS A 244 -34.03 -14.47 -7.90
N SER A 245 -33.61 -13.75 -8.94
CA SER A 245 -33.07 -12.40 -8.85
C SER A 245 -33.27 -11.63 -10.17
N LYS A 246 -33.02 -10.33 -10.13
CA LYS A 246 -32.87 -9.50 -11.33
C LYS A 246 -31.79 -8.44 -11.15
N ILE A 247 -30.96 -8.23 -12.18
CA ILE A 247 -30.07 -7.06 -12.30
C ILE A 247 -30.86 -5.93 -12.98
N GLU A 248 -30.93 -4.78 -12.34
CA GLU A 248 -31.54 -3.57 -12.91
C GLU A 248 -30.50 -2.74 -13.71
N PRO A 249 -30.93 -1.86 -14.64
CA PRO A 249 -30.00 -1.01 -15.40
C PRO A 249 -29.07 -0.20 -14.50
N GLY A 250 -27.76 -0.27 -14.75
CA GLY A 250 -26.75 0.42 -13.94
C GLY A 250 -26.56 -0.14 -12.52
N ALA A 251 -27.16 -1.27 -12.15
CA ALA A 251 -27.03 -1.87 -10.82
C ALA A 251 -25.68 -2.57 -10.56
N VAL A 252 -24.79 -2.62 -11.57
CA VAL A 252 -23.42 -3.11 -11.44
C VAL A 252 -22.45 -1.93 -11.33
N ASP A 253 -21.86 -1.75 -10.15
CA ASP A 253 -20.78 -0.80 -9.91
C ASP A 253 -19.41 -1.51 -9.94
N ALA A 254 -18.50 -0.94 -10.70
CA ALA A 254 -17.13 -1.39 -10.89
C ALA A 254 -16.23 -0.18 -11.19
N GLY A 255 -16.51 0.99 -10.60
CA GLY A 255 -15.80 2.23 -10.94
C GLY A 255 -15.98 2.62 -12.40
N SER A 256 -14.92 3.12 -13.04
CA SER A 256 -14.95 3.60 -14.43
C SER A 256 -14.68 2.52 -15.48
N TYR A 257 -14.63 1.24 -15.10
CA TYR A 257 -14.38 0.14 -16.04
C TYR A 257 -15.52 -0.01 -17.06
N GLY A 258 -15.15 -0.34 -18.30
CA GLY A 258 -16.07 -0.42 -19.42
C GLY A 258 -17.11 -1.51 -19.24
N LYS A 259 -18.39 -1.15 -19.14
CA LYS A 259 -19.51 -2.08 -18.95
C LYS A 259 -20.31 -2.26 -20.23
N LYS A 260 -20.68 -3.50 -20.53
CA LYS A 260 -21.66 -3.88 -21.55
C LYS A 260 -22.80 -4.63 -20.87
N GLU A 261 -23.99 -4.04 -20.86
CA GLU A 261 -25.22 -4.72 -20.44
C GLU A 261 -25.87 -5.43 -21.65
N THR A 262 -26.45 -6.61 -21.42
CA THR A 262 -27.19 -7.39 -22.41
C THR A 262 -28.40 -8.05 -21.77
N ASP A 263 -29.60 -7.82 -22.34
CA ASP A 263 -30.82 -8.52 -21.96
C ASP A 263 -30.94 -9.82 -22.76
N ASP A 264 -31.19 -10.93 -22.08
CA ASP A 264 -31.43 -12.23 -22.68
C ASP A 264 -32.91 -12.39 -23.07
N ARG A 265 -33.18 -13.27 -24.04
CA ARG A 265 -34.53 -13.44 -24.62
C ARG A 265 -35.60 -13.87 -23.62
N ASP A 266 -35.17 -14.55 -22.56
CA ASP A 266 -36.05 -15.05 -21.49
C ASP A 266 -36.21 -14.04 -20.34
N GLY A 267 -35.72 -12.80 -20.50
CA GLY A 267 -35.96 -11.67 -19.59
C GLY A 267 -34.97 -11.51 -18.43
N GLY A 268 -33.92 -12.34 -18.38
CA GLY A 268 -32.74 -12.12 -17.53
C GLY A 268 -31.78 -11.09 -18.11
N ARG A 269 -30.82 -10.64 -17.31
CA ARG A 269 -29.79 -9.66 -17.69
C ARG A 269 -28.38 -10.15 -17.34
N SER A 270 -27.48 -9.99 -18.31
CA SER A 270 -26.04 -10.16 -18.18
C SER A 270 -25.32 -8.80 -18.27
N VAL A 271 -24.24 -8.64 -17.51
CA VAL A 271 -23.37 -7.45 -17.55
C VAL A 271 -21.91 -7.88 -17.58
N THR A 272 -21.21 -7.55 -18.65
CA THR A 272 -19.76 -7.77 -18.80
C THR A 272 -18.99 -6.51 -18.44
N VAL A 273 -18.15 -6.58 -17.40
CA VAL A 273 -17.19 -5.56 -16.98
C VAL A 273 -15.83 -5.87 -17.61
N ARG A 274 -15.23 -4.90 -18.30
CA ARG A 274 -13.89 -4.99 -18.89
C ARG A 274 -12.84 -4.39 -17.97
N PHE A 275 -11.92 -5.23 -17.52
CA PHE A 275 -10.85 -4.89 -16.58
C PHE A 275 -9.48 -4.69 -17.23
N GLY A 276 -9.21 -5.34 -18.38
CA GLY A 276 -7.88 -5.30 -19.00
C GLY A 276 -6.85 -6.08 -18.17
N ASP A 277 -5.63 -5.59 -18.09
CA ASP A 277 -4.53 -6.26 -17.37
C ASP A 277 -4.70 -6.21 -15.84
N LEU A 278 -4.26 -7.25 -15.12
CA LEU A 278 -4.25 -7.35 -13.65
C LEU A 278 -2.84 -7.69 -13.16
N TYR A 279 -2.36 -6.98 -12.12
CA TYR A 279 -1.05 -7.23 -11.50
C TYR A 279 -1.11 -8.38 -10.48
N SER A 280 0.00 -9.09 -10.26
CA SER A 280 0.09 -10.12 -9.22
C SER A 280 -0.18 -9.53 -7.84
N GLY A 281 -1.15 -10.11 -7.13
CA GLY A 281 -1.65 -9.59 -5.84
C GLY A 281 -2.53 -8.32 -5.93
N GLU A 282 -2.88 -7.84 -7.13
CA GLU A 282 -3.91 -6.81 -7.29
C GLU A 282 -5.30 -7.38 -6.95
N VAL A 283 -6.15 -6.57 -6.31
CA VAL A 283 -7.52 -6.94 -5.92
C VAL A 283 -8.50 -5.93 -6.48
N ARG A 284 -9.43 -6.39 -7.32
CA ARG A 284 -10.50 -5.54 -7.89
C ARG A 284 -11.86 -5.93 -7.36
N LYS A 285 -12.68 -4.93 -7.03
CA LYS A 285 -13.99 -5.15 -6.40
C LYS A 285 -15.13 -4.75 -7.33
N VAL A 286 -16.17 -5.58 -7.39
CA VAL A 286 -17.42 -5.31 -8.12
C VAL A 286 -18.59 -5.43 -7.16
N MET A 287 -19.49 -4.45 -7.24
CA MET A 287 -20.75 -4.43 -6.52
C MET A 287 -21.89 -4.74 -7.50
N VAL A 288 -22.78 -5.69 -7.18
CA VAL A 288 -23.99 -5.97 -7.96
C VAL A 288 -25.22 -5.84 -7.05
N ASP A 289 -26.10 -4.88 -7.31
CA ASP A 289 -27.34 -4.70 -6.54
C ASP A 289 -28.47 -5.52 -7.20
N LEU A 290 -28.90 -6.59 -6.53
CA LEU A 290 -29.92 -7.50 -7.04
C LEU A 290 -31.29 -7.18 -6.44
N LEU A 291 -32.31 -7.14 -7.28
CA LEU A 291 -33.70 -7.20 -6.83
C LEU A 291 -34.10 -8.67 -6.65
N LEU A 292 -34.42 -9.08 -5.42
CA LEU A 292 -35.00 -10.39 -5.13
C LEU A 292 -36.53 -10.31 -5.13
N PRO A 293 -37.25 -11.25 -5.76
CA PRO A 293 -38.71 -11.29 -5.75
C PRO A 293 -39.23 -11.82 -4.41
N ALA A 294 -40.46 -11.44 -4.05
CA ALA A 294 -41.14 -11.98 -2.87
C ALA A 294 -41.49 -13.46 -3.05
N VAL A 295 -41.38 -14.25 -1.97
CA VAL A 295 -41.60 -15.70 -1.97
C VAL A 295 -42.47 -16.16 -0.79
N HIS A 296 -43.14 -17.30 -0.95
CA HIS A 296 -44.12 -17.80 0.03
C HIS A 296 -43.53 -18.71 1.13
N GLY A 297 -42.22 -18.92 1.16
CA GLY A 297 -41.55 -19.73 2.18
C GLY A 297 -40.03 -19.80 2.01
N GLU A 298 -39.33 -20.27 3.04
CA GLU A 298 -37.87 -20.42 3.00
C GLU A 298 -37.44 -21.45 1.95
N TYR A 299 -36.47 -21.08 1.12
CA TYR A 299 -35.87 -21.96 0.12
C TYR A 299 -34.39 -21.61 -0.08
N ARG A 300 -33.68 -22.42 -0.88
CA ARG A 300 -32.31 -22.14 -1.33
C ARG A 300 -32.30 -22.03 -2.84
N ALA A 301 -31.72 -20.95 -3.34
CA ALA A 301 -31.41 -20.75 -4.75
C ALA A 301 -30.07 -20.04 -4.89
N THR A 302 -29.54 -20.12 -6.11
CA THR A 302 -28.45 -19.28 -6.59
C THR A 302 -29.06 -18.02 -7.18
N ILE A 303 -28.50 -16.86 -6.82
CA ILE A 303 -29.05 -15.54 -7.18
C ILE A 303 -28.13 -14.73 -8.09
N LEU A 304 -26.93 -15.23 -8.36
CA LEU A 304 -25.97 -14.63 -9.28
C LEU A 304 -25.07 -15.72 -9.86
N LEU A 305 -24.87 -15.70 -11.18
CA LEU A 305 -23.74 -16.37 -11.81
C LEU A 305 -22.68 -15.32 -12.14
N ALA A 306 -21.40 -15.63 -11.91
CA ALA A 306 -20.30 -14.69 -12.08
C ALA A 306 -19.08 -15.38 -12.70
N LYS A 307 -18.83 -15.11 -13.98
CA LYS A 307 -17.83 -15.79 -14.81
C LYS A 307 -16.66 -14.87 -15.14
N CYS A 308 -15.44 -15.32 -14.86
CA CYS A 308 -14.21 -14.61 -15.27
C CYS A 308 -13.66 -15.22 -16.57
N THR A 309 -13.26 -14.38 -17.51
CA THR A 309 -12.50 -14.77 -18.71
C THR A 309 -11.31 -13.84 -18.86
N TYR A 310 -10.14 -14.40 -19.20
CA TYR A 310 -8.90 -13.63 -19.33
C TYR A 310 -7.92 -14.31 -20.30
N ARG A 311 -6.98 -13.54 -20.85
CA ARG A 311 -5.75 -14.09 -21.42
C ARG A 311 -4.69 -14.25 -20.32
N SER A 312 -3.90 -15.30 -20.45
CA SER A 312 -2.76 -15.62 -19.58
C SER A 312 -1.70 -16.31 -20.44
N ALA A 313 -0.47 -16.38 -19.96
CA ALA A 313 0.58 -17.20 -20.59
C ALA A 313 0.23 -18.70 -20.58
N VAL A 314 -0.68 -19.14 -19.69
CA VAL A 314 -1.23 -20.49 -19.60
C VAL A 314 -2.75 -20.42 -19.45
N ALA A 315 -3.49 -21.16 -20.27
CA ALA A 315 -4.95 -21.05 -20.37
C ALA A 315 -5.70 -21.80 -19.25
N GLY A 316 -6.78 -21.18 -18.75
CA GLY A 316 -7.73 -21.74 -17.78
C GLY A 316 -9.08 -21.02 -17.87
N ALA A 317 -10.16 -21.66 -17.37
CA ALA A 317 -11.52 -21.11 -17.40
C ALA A 317 -12.33 -21.67 -16.22
N MET A 318 -13.21 -20.85 -15.62
CA MET A 318 -13.87 -21.14 -14.34
C MET A 318 -15.35 -20.74 -14.35
N ASP A 319 -16.19 -21.52 -13.67
CA ASP A 319 -17.57 -21.19 -13.29
C ASP A 319 -17.78 -21.46 -11.77
N PRO A 320 -17.85 -20.41 -10.92
CA PRO A 320 -18.10 -20.51 -9.48
C PRO A 320 -19.53 -20.09 -9.05
N GLU A 321 -19.92 -20.43 -7.82
CA GLU A 321 -21.23 -20.14 -7.20
C GLU A 321 -21.08 -19.35 -5.87
N VAL A 322 -22.06 -18.50 -5.49
CA VAL A 322 -21.84 -17.22 -4.75
C VAL A 322 -22.94 -16.85 -3.71
N LYS A 323 -22.59 -16.22 -2.56
CA LYS A 323 -23.51 -15.67 -1.50
C LYS A 323 -22.99 -14.37 -0.81
N VAL A 324 -23.90 -13.43 -0.40
CA VAL A 324 -23.75 -11.98 -0.71
C VAL A 324 -24.51 -10.89 0.12
N GLU A 325 -23.91 -9.68 0.19
CA GLU A 325 -24.32 -8.36 0.72
C GLU A 325 -23.31 -7.22 0.33
N ARG A 326 -22.70 -6.47 1.27
CA ARG A 326 -22.64 -5.01 1.15
C ARG A 326 -21.33 -4.30 1.53
N ILE A 327 -20.84 -3.46 0.62
CA ILE A 327 -20.32 -2.09 0.87
C ILE A 327 -20.94 -1.19 -0.21
N ARG A 328 -21.19 0.09 0.06
CA ARG A 328 -21.52 1.11 -0.95
C ARG A 328 -20.44 2.20 -0.92
N ARG A 329 -20.07 2.76 -2.07
CA ARG A 329 -19.06 3.84 -2.17
C ARG A 329 -19.68 5.14 -2.67
N ASP A 330 -20.59 5.73 -1.91
CA ASP A 330 -21.17 7.03 -2.30
C ASP A 330 -20.12 8.18 -2.23
N GLN A 331 -19.05 8.01 -1.46
CA GLN A 331 -17.94 8.97 -1.31
C GLN A 331 -17.18 9.23 -2.62
N ILE A 332 -17.09 8.25 -3.54
CA ILE A 332 -16.42 8.45 -4.85
C ILE A 332 -17.16 9.51 -5.69
N LYS A 333 -18.50 9.56 -5.60
CA LYS A 333 -19.30 10.58 -6.29
C LYS A 333 -18.95 11.97 -5.79
N VAL A 334 -18.66 12.09 -4.49
CA VAL A 334 -18.28 13.37 -3.88
C VAL A 334 -16.90 13.85 -4.34
N LEU A 335 -15.94 12.95 -4.61
CA LEU A 335 -14.67 13.31 -5.25
C LEU A 335 -14.90 13.87 -6.67
N GLU A 336 -15.75 13.21 -7.47
CA GLU A 336 -16.13 13.73 -8.79
C GLU A 336 -16.84 15.08 -8.68
N GLU A 337 -17.76 15.22 -7.74
CA GLU A 337 -18.53 16.43 -7.52
C GLU A 337 -17.73 17.60 -6.94
N ALA A 338 -16.64 17.32 -6.21
CA ALA A 338 -15.64 18.29 -5.78
C ALA A 338 -14.73 18.70 -6.95
N SER A 339 -14.28 17.75 -7.79
CA SER A 339 -13.50 18.06 -9.00
C SER A 339 -14.25 18.91 -10.04
N LYS A 340 -15.58 19.05 -9.89
CA LYS A 340 -16.46 19.87 -10.73
C LYS A 340 -16.79 21.26 -10.15
N THR A 341 -16.28 21.63 -8.97
CA THR A 341 -16.40 23.01 -8.49
C THR A 341 -15.41 23.93 -9.23
N LYS A 342 -15.37 25.22 -8.89
CA LYS A 342 -14.47 26.20 -9.54
C LYS A 342 -13.50 26.85 -8.55
N ASP A 343 -13.45 26.33 -7.33
CA ASP A 343 -12.92 26.98 -6.15
C ASP A 343 -12.77 25.96 -5.01
N THR A 344 -11.82 26.24 -4.11
CA THR A 344 -11.45 25.35 -2.99
C THR A 344 -12.51 25.30 -1.89
N GLU A 345 -13.31 26.35 -1.70
CA GLU A 345 -14.31 26.43 -0.63
C GLU A 345 -15.52 25.53 -0.93
N SER A 346 -16.04 25.57 -2.16
CA SER A 346 -17.10 24.67 -2.62
C SER A 346 -16.65 23.21 -2.64
N ALA A 347 -15.40 22.93 -3.01
CA ALA A 347 -14.83 21.58 -2.92
C ALA A 347 -14.71 21.13 -1.46
N ARG A 348 -14.24 22.01 -0.56
CA ARG A 348 -14.12 21.74 0.88
C ARG A 348 -15.47 21.41 1.51
N ALA A 349 -16.52 22.16 1.18
CA ALA A 349 -17.87 21.90 1.70
C ALA A 349 -18.32 20.46 1.38
N LYS A 350 -18.15 20.02 0.13
CA LYS A 350 -18.45 18.66 -0.32
C LYS A 350 -17.57 17.60 0.36
N LEU A 351 -16.27 17.82 0.45
CA LEU A 351 -15.36 16.88 1.11
C LEU A 351 -15.68 16.69 2.61
N VAL A 352 -16.07 17.77 3.29
CA VAL A 352 -16.52 17.73 4.70
C VAL A 352 -17.87 17.01 4.84
N GLU A 353 -18.79 17.17 3.87
CA GLU A 353 -20.03 16.38 3.82
C GLU A 353 -19.76 14.88 3.65
N ALA A 354 -18.80 14.51 2.79
CA ALA A 354 -18.37 13.11 2.63
C ALA A 354 -17.71 12.54 3.90
N ASP A 355 -16.85 13.31 4.58
CA ASP A 355 -16.21 12.89 5.83
C ASP A 355 -17.23 12.66 6.95
N ALA A 356 -18.20 13.58 7.10
CA ALA A 356 -19.31 13.45 8.05
C ALA A 356 -20.26 12.28 7.71
N ALA A 357 -20.52 12.02 6.42
CA ALA A 357 -21.30 10.87 5.98
C ALA A 357 -20.56 9.54 6.24
N LEU A 358 -19.24 9.51 5.98
CA LEU A 358 -18.39 8.36 6.25
C LEU A 358 -18.28 8.08 7.77
N ASP A 359 -18.18 9.10 8.61
CA ASP A 359 -18.22 8.95 10.07
C ASP A 359 -19.55 8.36 10.55
N LYS A 360 -20.68 8.75 9.93
CA LYS A 360 -21.98 8.14 10.20
C LYS A 360 -21.98 6.65 9.80
N GLU A 361 -21.46 6.29 8.62
CA GLU A 361 -21.37 4.89 8.18
C GLU A 361 -20.46 4.06 9.10
N ILE A 362 -19.31 4.58 9.52
CA ILE A 362 -18.41 3.92 10.50
C ILE A 362 -19.13 3.72 11.84
N MET A 363 -19.86 4.73 12.32
CA MET A 363 -20.61 4.66 13.58
C MET A 363 -21.84 3.72 13.52
N GLU A 364 -22.48 3.58 12.36
CA GLU A 364 -23.59 2.63 12.15
C GLU A 364 -23.07 1.19 11.96
N GLY A 365 -21.99 1.00 11.19
CA GLY A 365 -21.29 -0.29 11.08
C GLY A 365 -20.75 -0.78 12.43
N SER A 366 -20.24 0.12 13.28
CA SER A 366 -19.77 -0.19 14.64
C SER A 366 -20.87 -0.72 15.58
N ARG A 367 -22.16 -0.49 15.26
CA ARG A 367 -23.29 -1.06 16.00
C ARG A 367 -23.59 -2.51 15.58
N LEU A 368 -23.31 -2.87 14.34
CA LEU A 368 -23.49 -4.22 13.77
C LEU A 368 -22.28 -5.13 14.07
N LYS A 369 -22.00 -5.33 15.37
CA LYS A 369 -20.88 -6.16 15.83
C LYS A 369 -21.03 -7.62 15.42
N GLN A 370 -20.12 -8.14 14.58
CA GLN A 370 -19.15 -9.19 15.00
C GLN A 370 -18.21 -9.73 13.89
N GLN A 371 -18.51 -9.61 12.60
CA GLN A 371 -18.02 -10.61 11.63
C GLN A 371 -16.73 -10.34 10.82
N GLN A 372 -16.29 -9.10 10.54
CA GLN A 372 -15.09 -8.87 9.71
C GLN A 372 -14.20 -7.69 10.15
N PRO A 373 -12.91 -7.91 10.51
CA PRO A 373 -11.98 -6.83 10.87
C PRO A 373 -11.43 -6.07 9.66
N HIS A 374 -11.22 -6.73 8.51
CA HIS A 374 -10.66 -6.09 7.30
C HIS A 374 -11.53 -4.94 6.73
N HIS A 375 -12.82 -4.93 7.08
CA HIS A 375 -13.79 -3.94 6.61
C HIS A 375 -13.47 -2.52 7.12
N HIS A 376 -12.95 -2.40 8.34
CA HIS A 376 -12.66 -1.09 8.95
C HIS A 376 -11.42 -0.43 8.32
N HIS A 377 -10.38 -1.19 8.00
CA HIS A 377 -9.12 -0.66 7.46
C HIS A 377 -9.31 0.10 6.13
N LEU A 378 -10.29 -0.31 5.29
CA LEU A 378 -10.61 0.40 4.04
C LEU A 378 -11.34 1.73 4.30
N LEU A 379 -12.22 1.78 5.31
CA LEU A 379 -12.92 2.99 5.73
C LEU A 379 -11.95 3.96 6.44
N ASP A 380 -11.05 3.45 7.27
CA ASP A 380 -9.96 4.22 7.92
C ASP A 380 -9.04 4.88 6.88
N MET A 381 -8.63 4.13 5.83
CA MET A 381 -7.82 4.69 4.73
C MET A 381 -8.60 5.73 3.91
N LEU A 382 -9.86 5.46 3.56
CA LEU A 382 -10.70 6.43 2.85
C LEU A 382 -10.90 7.71 3.67
N LYS A 383 -11.05 7.59 5.00
CA LYS A 383 -11.14 8.75 5.90
C LYS A 383 -9.83 9.53 5.95
N ALA A 384 -8.69 8.85 6.02
CA ALA A 384 -7.39 9.50 5.96
C ALA A 384 -7.16 10.22 4.61
N GLU A 385 -7.65 9.67 3.49
CA GLU A 385 -7.61 10.29 2.17
C GLU A 385 -8.47 11.56 2.13
N LEU A 386 -9.73 11.49 2.60
CA LEU A 386 -10.62 12.65 2.72
C LEU A 386 -10.02 13.73 3.64
N ALA A 387 -9.48 13.36 4.80
CA ALA A 387 -8.85 14.31 5.73
C ALA A 387 -7.65 15.04 5.11
N LYS A 388 -6.80 14.34 4.34
CA LYS A 388 -5.68 14.97 3.62
C LYS A 388 -6.16 15.83 2.43
N LEU A 389 -7.19 15.41 1.69
CA LEU A 389 -7.81 16.24 0.64
C LEU A 389 -8.44 17.52 1.24
N ILE A 390 -9.10 17.43 2.41
CA ILE A 390 -9.60 18.58 3.16
C ILE A 390 -8.44 19.48 3.61
N GLN A 391 -7.29 18.93 4.01
CA GLN A 391 -6.09 19.73 4.31
C GLN A 391 -5.58 20.48 3.07
N LEU A 392 -5.57 19.85 1.89
CA LEU A 392 -5.18 20.49 0.63
C LEU A 392 -6.12 21.62 0.17
N THR A 393 -7.34 21.75 0.72
CA THR A 393 -8.20 22.92 0.45
C THR A 393 -7.62 24.27 0.93
N LYS A 394 -6.51 24.22 1.68
CA LYS A 394 -5.70 25.38 2.09
C LYS A 394 -4.64 25.80 1.05
N THR A 395 -4.40 24.99 0.01
CA THR A 395 -3.43 25.24 -1.07
C THR A 395 -4.10 25.92 -2.27
N THR A 396 -3.43 26.04 -3.43
CA THR A 396 -4.11 26.58 -4.62
C THR A 396 -5.18 25.61 -5.14
N TRP A 397 -6.19 26.16 -5.82
CA TRP A 397 -7.20 25.35 -6.52
C TRP A 397 -6.57 24.33 -7.48
N LYS A 398 -5.44 24.68 -8.11
CA LYS A 398 -4.75 23.81 -9.08
C LYS A 398 -4.11 22.59 -8.42
N GLU A 399 -3.46 22.77 -7.28
CA GLU A 399 -2.88 21.67 -6.48
C GLU A 399 -3.96 20.74 -5.92
N LEU A 400 -5.06 21.30 -5.42
CA LEU A 400 -6.21 20.53 -4.95
C LEU A 400 -6.88 19.76 -6.10
N LEU A 401 -7.07 20.39 -7.26
CA LEU A 401 -7.68 19.75 -8.43
C LEU A 401 -6.83 18.59 -8.96
N ALA A 402 -5.50 18.73 -8.98
CA ALA A 402 -4.59 17.64 -9.34
C ALA A 402 -4.74 16.44 -8.37
N ALA A 403 -4.71 16.68 -7.06
CA ALA A 403 -4.90 15.64 -6.05
C ALA A 403 -6.30 14.99 -6.11
N LEU A 404 -7.36 15.78 -6.36
CA LEU A 404 -8.73 15.28 -6.55
C LEU A 404 -8.86 14.41 -7.81
N LEU A 405 -8.26 14.82 -8.93
CA LEU A 405 -8.28 14.05 -10.17
C LEU A 405 -7.49 12.75 -10.04
N ALA A 406 -6.33 12.77 -9.38
CA ALA A 406 -5.53 11.58 -9.12
C ALA A 406 -6.21 10.63 -8.13
N SER A 407 -6.77 11.14 -7.03
CA SER A 407 -7.60 10.38 -6.08
C SER A 407 -8.80 9.74 -6.80
N LYS A 408 -9.57 10.52 -7.57
CA LYS A 408 -10.69 9.99 -8.35
C LYS A 408 -10.21 8.88 -9.30
N ARG A 409 -9.13 9.08 -10.05
CA ARG A 409 -8.60 8.05 -10.97
C ARG A 409 -8.12 6.79 -10.24
N SER A 410 -7.55 6.92 -9.05
CA SER A 410 -7.17 5.81 -8.19
C SER A 410 -8.40 4.97 -7.78
N HIS A 411 -9.50 5.62 -7.38
CA HIS A 411 -10.76 4.94 -7.05
C HIS A 411 -11.51 4.38 -8.26
N ASP A 412 -11.63 5.15 -9.34
CA ASP A 412 -12.23 4.79 -10.63
C ASP A 412 -11.64 3.49 -11.18
N THR A 413 -10.30 3.36 -11.12
CA THR A 413 -9.53 2.22 -11.64
C THR A 413 -9.12 1.21 -10.57
N GLN A 414 -9.41 1.46 -9.29
CA GLN A 414 -9.00 0.64 -8.14
C GLN A 414 -7.50 0.30 -8.14
N ARG A 415 -6.66 1.28 -8.50
CA ARG A 415 -5.20 1.18 -8.65
C ARG A 415 -4.48 2.28 -7.87
N PHE A 416 -3.30 1.97 -7.36
CA PHE A 416 -2.46 2.96 -6.69
C PHE A 416 -2.04 4.09 -7.65
N ALA A 417 -2.28 5.32 -7.21
CA ALA A 417 -1.84 6.55 -7.86
C ALA A 417 -1.11 7.44 -6.83
N SER A 418 -0.14 8.24 -7.30
CA SER A 418 0.33 9.38 -6.52
C SER A 418 -0.73 10.48 -6.56
N ARG A 419 -0.92 11.13 -5.42
CA ARG A 419 -1.96 12.14 -5.16
C ARG A 419 -1.32 13.40 -4.52
N GLY A 420 -0.04 13.66 -4.84
CA GLY A 420 0.85 14.52 -4.05
C GLY A 420 0.91 14.07 -2.58
N ASP A 421 0.89 15.05 -1.66
CA ASP A 421 0.88 14.92 -0.19
C ASP A 421 -0.09 13.86 0.39
N VAL A 422 -1.09 13.44 -0.39
CA VAL A 422 -2.04 12.34 -0.05
C VAL A 422 -1.39 10.96 -0.21
N GLU A 423 -0.21 10.80 0.40
CA GLU A 423 0.47 9.52 0.64
C GLU A 423 -0.47 8.57 1.40
N LEU A 424 -0.84 7.47 0.75
CA LEU A 424 -1.77 6.45 1.22
C LEU A 424 -1.69 5.21 0.34
N ASP A 425 -1.45 4.05 0.96
CA ASP A 425 -1.26 2.76 0.30
C ASP A 425 -2.56 2.11 -0.22
N LEU A 426 -3.62 2.91 -0.37
CA LEU A 426 -4.88 2.46 -0.93
C LEU A 426 -4.67 1.99 -2.38
N PHE A 427 -5.05 0.74 -2.64
CA PHE A 427 -4.86 -0.01 -3.89
C PHE A 427 -3.39 -0.33 -4.26
N LYS A 428 -2.46 -0.29 -3.30
CA LYS A 428 -1.02 -0.56 -3.49
C LYS A 428 -0.68 -2.04 -3.21
N PRO A 429 -0.24 -2.84 -4.20
CA PRO A 429 0.31 -4.18 -3.96
C PRO A 429 1.72 -4.09 -3.37
N ARG A 430 2.10 -5.04 -2.50
CA ARG A 430 3.38 -5.03 -1.76
C ARG A 430 4.64 -4.79 -2.59
N ARG A 431 4.68 -5.26 -3.84
CA ARG A 431 5.84 -5.07 -4.73
C ARG A 431 6.07 -3.59 -5.07
N MET A 432 5.05 -2.74 -4.98
CA MET A 432 5.22 -1.29 -5.10
C MET A 432 5.97 -0.70 -3.91
N ASP A 433 5.83 -1.24 -2.70
CA ASP A 433 6.61 -0.83 -1.53
C ASP A 433 8.10 -1.15 -1.76
N GLU A 434 8.39 -2.39 -2.12
CA GLU A 434 9.75 -2.89 -2.42
C GLU A 434 10.45 -2.06 -3.53
N TYR A 435 9.71 -1.63 -4.56
CA TYR A 435 10.26 -0.82 -5.65
C TYR A 435 10.43 0.64 -5.26
N VAL A 436 9.57 1.18 -4.38
CA VAL A 436 9.71 2.53 -3.80
C VAL A 436 10.92 2.61 -2.88
N GLU A 437 11.14 1.62 -2.01
CA GLU A 437 12.36 1.53 -1.18
C GLU A 437 13.63 1.47 -2.05
N GLN A 438 13.62 0.66 -3.12
CA GLN A 438 14.73 0.60 -4.09
C GLN A 438 14.94 1.93 -4.84
N ALA A 439 13.87 2.68 -5.13
CA ALA A 439 13.97 3.97 -5.80
C ALA A 439 14.51 5.07 -4.87
N GLN A 440 14.11 5.05 -3.59
CA GLN A 440 14.66 5.93 -2.57
C GLN A 440 16.18 5.69 -2.40
N ALA A 441 16.59 4.42 -2.25
CA ALA A 441 18.00 4.06 -2.16
C ALA A 441 18.82 4.42 -3.43
N PHE A 442 18.19 4.37 -4.61
CA PHE A 442 18.83 4.78 -5.88
C PHE A 442 18.93 6.30 -6.06
N GLU A 443 18.01 7.09 -5.50
CA GLU A 443 18.15 8.56 -5.44
C GLU A 443 19.25 8.98 -4.43
N GLU A 444 19.47 8.20 -3.36
CA GLU A 444 20.57 8.42 -2.40
C GLU A 444 21.95 8.06 -2.95
N ASP A 445 22.09 6.93 -3.66
CA ASP A 445 23.35 6.54 -4.35
C ASP A 445 23.09 6.04 -5.78
N PRO A 446 23.00 6.95 -6.77
CA PRO A 446 22.82 6.59 -8.18
C PRO A 446 23.97 5.78 -8.80
N SER A 447 25.07 5.54 -8.08
CA SER A 447 26.15 4.64 -8.53
C SER A 447 25.82 3.16 -8.31
N ARG A 448 24.79 2.84 -7.52
CA ARG A 448 24.32 1.49 -7.23
C ARG A 448 22.96 1.25 -7.89
N PRO A 449 22.91 0.85 -9.17
CA PRO A 449 21.64 0.56 -9.84
C PRO A 449 20.90 -0.58 -9.11
N PRO A 450 19.56 -0.50 -9.01
CA PRO A 450 18.76 -1.55 -8.41
C PRO A 450 18.85 -2.85 -9.24
N PRO A 451 18.62 -4.03 -8.62
CA PRO A 451 18.57 -5.29 -9.36
C PRO A 451 17.49 -5.24 -10.44
N SER A 452 17.72 -5.84 -11.60
CA SER A 452 16.67 -5.95 -12.61
C SER A 452 15.61 -6.98 -12.20
N VAL A 453 14.43 -6.90 -12.81
CA VAL A 453 13.35 -7.87 -12.63
C VAL A 453 13.76 -9.32 -12.97
N GLU A 454 14.83 -9.51 -13.75
CA GLU A 454 15.40 -10.84 -14.07
C GLU A 454 16.42 -11.31 -13.03
N ASP A 455 16.95 -10.40 -12.20
CA ASP A 455 17.80 -10.74 -11.06
C ASP A 455 16.95 -11.08 -9.82
N GLU A 456 15.81 -10.42 -9.66
CA GLU A 456 14.80 -10.71 -8.61
C GLU A 456 14.15 -12.11 -8.75
N VAL A 457 14.12 -12.67 -9.96
CA VAL A 457 13.45 -13.96 -10.26
C VAL A 457 14.43 -15.13 -10.32
N ARG A 458 15.74 -14.87 -10.46
CA ARG A 458 16.74 -15.93 -10.48
C ARG A 458 17.02 -16.45 -9.06
N PRO A 459 17.06 -17.78 -8.83
CA PRO A 459 17.61 -18.30 -7.58
C PRO A 459 19.07 -17.87 -7.46
N ALA A 460 19.54 -17.62 -6.23
CA ALA A 460 20.93 -17.30 -5.98
C ALA A 460 21.85 -18.41 -6.54
N PRO A 461 22.95 -18.07 -7.24
CA PRO A 461 23.83 -19.07 -7.81
C PRO A 461 24.43 -19.94 -6.70
N GLU A 462 24.46 -21.25 -6.93
CA GLU A 462 25.27 -22.15 -6.10
C GLU A 462 26.75 -21.77 -6.26
N PRO A 463 27.56 -21.84 -5.18
CA PRO A 463 28.97 -21.47 -5.24
C PRO A 463 29.72 -22.38 -6.23
N GLU A 464 30.46 -21.78 -7.15
CA GLU A 464 31.28 -22.53 -8.12
C GLU A 464 32.31 -23.42 -7.39
N PRO A 465 32.50 -24.68 -7.82
CA PRO A 465 33.52 -25.53 -7.23
C PRO A 465 34.93 -25.01 -7.58
N GLU A 466 35.82 -24.99 -6.59
CA GLU A 466 37.21 -24.56 -6.78
C GLU A 466 37.93 -25.43 -7.83
N PRO A 467 38.76 -24.85 -8.72
CA PRO A 467 39.46 -25.60 -9.76
C PRO A 467 40.56 -26.49 -9.17
N GLU A 468 40.65 -27.74 -9.62
CA GLU A 468 41.70 -28.67 -9.17
C GLU A 468 43.11 -28.18 -9.57
N PRO A 469 44.12 -28.30 -8.69
CA PRO A 469 45.48 -27.80 -8.96
C PRO A 469 46.31 -28.78 -9.80
N GLU A 470 46.81 -28.32 -10.95
CA GLU A 470 47.79 -29.09 -11.74
C GLU A 470 49.11 -29.33 -10.98
N PRO A 471 49.76 -30.51 -11.16
CA PRO A 471 51.00 -30.86 -10.48
C PRO A 471 52.23 -30.16 -11.09
N ARG A 472 53.12 -29.63 -10.23
CA ARG A 472 54.41 -29.08 -10.67
C ARG A 472 55.56 -30.06 -10.43
N PRO A 473 56.44 -30.30 -11.41
CA PRO A 473 57.65 -31.11 -11.23
C PRO A 473 58.78 -30.32 -10.53
N THR A 474 59.80 -31.06 -10.08
CA THR A 474 60.89 -30.57 -9.21
C THR A 474 62.21 -30.27 -9.96
N TRP A 475 62.83 -29.11 -9.64
CA TRP A 475 64.25 -28.68 -9.76
C TRP A 475 65.16 -29.23 -10.89
N MET A 476 65.93 -28.41 -11.64
CA MET A 476 67.16 -27.72 -11.16
C MET A 476 67.80 -26.73 -12.20
N ALA A 477 68.94 -26.15 -11.82
CA ALA A 477 70.07 -25.70 -12.67
C ALA A 477 69.99 -24.38 -13.51
N TRP A 478 70.20 -23.26 -12.81
CA TRP A 478 71.14 -22.16 -13.15
C TRP A 478 71.64 -21.95 -14.59
N SER A 479 71.42 -20.75 -15.16
CA SER A 479 72.49 -19.88 -15.73
C SER A 479 71.98 -18.47 -16.10
N GLY A 480 72.86 -17.45 -16.11
CA GLY A 480 72.80 -16.42 -17.17
C GLY A 480 72.25 -14.99 -16.94
N SER A 481 72.79 -14.22 -15.99
CA SER A 481 73.13 -12.77 -16.14
C SER A 481 72.09 -11.63 -16.37
N ARG A 482 72.36 -10.49 -15.68
CA ARG A 482 72.04 -9.05 -15.94
C ARG A 482 70.74 -8.42 -15.39
N ASP A 483 70.93 -7.69 -14.29
CA ASP A 483 70.38 -6.40 -13.83
C ASP A 483 69.19 -5.74 -14.55
N TYR A 484 68.19 -5.29 -13.77
CA TYR A 484 68.05 -3.85 -13.43
C TYR A 484 67.26 -3.63 -12.11
N ASP A 485 67.46 -2.45 -11.52
CA ASP A 485 67.24 -1.95 -10.15
C ASP A 485 66.01 -2.33 -9.26
N GLU A 486 66.29 -2.23 -7.94
CA GLU A 486 65.47 -1.90 -6.76
C GLU A 486 63.92 -2.12 -6.73
N ARG A 487 63.43 -2.77 -5.64
CA ARG A 487 62.96 -2.03 -4.43
C ARG A 487 62.52 -2.91 -3.23
N ARG A 488 62.93 -2.43 -2.04
CA ARG A 488 62.40 -2.62 -0.66
C ARG A 488 61.61 -3.89 -0.29
N SER A 489 62.07 -4.52 0.78
CA SER A 489 61.43 -5.64 1.49
C SER A 489 60.06 -5.31 2.12
N SER A 490 59.07 -6.16 1.84
CA SER A 490 57.88 -6.32 2.69
C SER A 490 58.24 -7.18 3.91
N GLY A 491 58.55 -6.52 5.02
CA GLY A 491 59.07 -7.20 6.22
C GLY A 491 58.09 -8.20 6.85
N PHE A 492 58.67 -9.21 7.51
CA PHE A 492 58.03 -10.26 8.34
C PHE A 492 56.78 -9.80 9.13
N TRP A 493 56.83 -8.59 9.70
CA TRP A 493 55.73 -7.94 10.42
C TRP A 493 54.41 -7.84 9.66
N ALA A 494 54.44 -7.69 8.33
CA ALA A 494 53.23 -7.62 7.51
C ALA A 494 52.48 -8.97 7.50
N TRP A 495 53.21 -10.08 7.33
CA TRP A 495 52.62 -11.43 7.37
C TRP A 495 52.13 -11.81 8.78
N ALA A 496 52.86 -11.40 9.82
CA ALA A 496 52.42 -11.56 11.20
C ALA A 496 51.10 -10.80 11.47
N ALA A 497 50.97 -9.57 10.96
CA ALA A 497 49.74 -8.79 11.09
C ALA A 497 48.54 -9.44 10.38
N VAL A 498 48.74 -9.96 9.15
CA VAL A 498 47.67 -10.68 8.41
C VAL A 498 47.16 -11.89 9.19
N LEU A 499 48.05 -12.72 9.74
CA LEU A 499 47.68 -13.90 10.52
C LEU A 499 46.90 -13.55 11.80
N VAL A 500 47.29 -12.47 12.50
CA VAL A 500 46.55 -11.95 13.67
C VAL A 500 45.16 -11.44 13.26
N CYS A 501 45.07 -10.69 12.15
CA CYS A 501 43.79 -10.18 11.65
C CYS A 501 42.83 -11.32 11.24
N THR A 502 43.31 -12.37 10.56
CA THR A 502 42.45 -13.52 10.19
C THR A 502 42.00 -14.33 11.41
N ALA A 503 42.85 -14.46 12.44
CA ALA A 503 42.48 -15.12 13.69
C ALA A 503 41.42 -14.32 14.47
N LEU A 504 41.53 -12.99 14.49
CA LEU A 504 40.52 -12.11 15.10
C LEU A 504 39.20 -12.13 14.32
N ALA A 505 39.23 -12.06 12.98
CA ALA A 505 38.03 -12.08 12.15
C ALA A 505 37.25 -13.40 12.28
N THR A 506 37.95 -14.54 12.28
CA THR A 506 37.31 -15.86 12.48
C THR A 506 36.75 -16.02 13.90
N ALA A 507 37.44 -15.53 14.93
CA ALA A 507 36.91 -15.50 16.30
C ALA A 507 35.64 -14.64 16.42
N VAL A 508 35.58 -13.47 15.76
CA VAL A 508 34.39 -12.60 15.74
C VAL A 508 33.22 -13.28 15.00
N LEU A 509 33.47 -13.92 13.85
CA LEU A 509 32.44 -14.66 13.10
C LEU A 509 31.88 -15.84 13.91
N LEU A 510 32.73 -16.63 14.57
CA LEU A 510 32.30 -17.73 15.43
C LEU A 510 31.50 -17.25 16.65
N ALA A 511 31.90 -16.13 17.26
CA ALA A 511 31.13 -15.51 18.34
C ALA A 511 29.76 -15.00 17.85
N GLY A 512 29.70 -14.36 16.68
CA GLY A 512 28.46 -13.92 16.04
C GLY A 512 27.51 -15.08 15.73
N ALA A 513 28.03 -16.17 15.14
CA ALA A 513 27.26 -17.38 14.86
C ALA A 513 26.72 -18.04 16.15
N ALA A 514 27.53 -18.09 17.22
CA ALA A 514 27.08 -18.60 18.52
C ALA A 514 25.96 -17.74 19.14
N VAL A 515 26.08 -16.41 19.07
CA VAL A 515 25.03 -15.48 19.53
C VAL A 515 23.74 -15.63 18.71
N LEU A 516 23.85 -15.76 17.37
CA LEU A 516 22.71 -15.99 16.49
C LEU A 516 22.02 -17.33 16.78
N ALA A 517 22.80 -18.41 16.97
CA ALA A 517 22.27 -19.72 17.35
C ALA A 517 21.51 -19.66 18.69
N VAL A 518 22.07 -19.00 19.71
CA VAL A 518 21.40 -18.78 21.00
C VAL A 518 20.12 -17.95 20.82
N TYR A 519 20.13 -16.89 20.01
CA TYR A 519 18.94 -16.08 19.72
C TYR A 519 17.83 -16.92 19.06
N LEU A 520 18.16 -17.67 18.01
CA LEU A 520 17.23 -18.52 17.26
C LEU A 520 16.67 -19.68 18.09
N LEU A 521 17.48 -20.26 18.99
CA LEU A 521 17.04 -21.27 19.96
C LEU A 521 16.20 -20.69 21.11
N CYS A 522 16.41 -19.42 21.47
CA CYS A 522 15.65 -18.75 22.52
C CYS A 522 14.30 -18.20 22.07
N ARG A 523 14.19 -17.66 20.84
CA ARG A 523 13.03 -16.90 20.31
C ARG A 523 12.33 -16.05 21.39
N PRO A 524 13.02 -15.04 21.94
CA PRO A 524 12.57 -14.32 23.13
C PRO A 524 11.31 -13.47 22.88
N ARG A 525 10.12 -14.04 23.13
CA ARG A 525 8.89 -13.24 23.26
C ARG A 525 9.02 -12.34 24.49
N MET A 526 8.95 -11.03 24.29
CA MET A 526 9.08 -10.04 25.35
C MET A 526 7.75 -9.87 26.10
N PRO A 527 7.77 -9.77 27.45
CA PRO A 527 6.59 -9.47 28.25
C PRO A 527 6.17 -8.01 28.11
N TYR A 528 4.87 -7.73 28.19
CA TYR A 528 4.26 -6.41 27.97
C TYR A 528 3.10 -6.14 28.94
N LEU A 529 2.71 -4.88 29.08
CA LEU A 529 1.44 -4.47 29.68
C LEU A 529 0.40 -4.22 28.59
N ALA A 530 -0.87 -4.52 28.84
CA ALA A 530 -1.99 -4.18 27.96
C ALA A 530 -3.21 -3.71 28.76
N VAL A 531 -3.94 -2.70 28.27
CA VAL A 531 -5.24 -2.33 28.85
C VAL A 531 -6.30 -3.32 28.35
N THR A 532 -7.01 -3.96 29.27
CA THR A 532 -8.03 -4.98 28.91
C THR A 532 -9.47 -4.53 29.17
N ASP A 533 -9.65 -3.68 30.19
CA ASP A 533 -10.91 -3.03 30.51
C ASP A 533 -10.66 -1.64 31.14
N ALA A 534 -11.60 -0.72 30.95
CA ALA A 534 -11.54 0.65 31.45
C ALA A 534 -12.95 1.24 31.58
N ARG A 535 -13.24 1.91 32.71
CA ARG A 535 -14.57 2.49 32.98
C ARG A 535 -14.49 3.79 33.79
N LEU A 536 -15.14 4.84 33.29
CA LEU A 536 -15.34 6.13 33.95
C LEU A 536 -16.58 6.04 34.85
N GLU A 537 -16.40 5.76 36.14
CA GLU A 537 -17.50 5.61 37.10
C GLU A 537 -18.11 6.95 37.53
N ARG A 538 -17.30 8.02 37.55
CA ARG A 538 -17.79 9.38 37.86
C ARG A 538 -16.90 10.45 37.22
N LEU A 539 -17.54 11.50 36.71
CA LEU A 539 -16.91 12.77 36.37
C LEU A 539 -17.80 13.90 36.90
N GLN A 540 -17.19 14.87 37.56
CA GLN A 540 -17.77 16.15 37.97
C GLN A 540 -16.77 17.23 37.53
N TYR A 541 -17.28 18.23 36.82
CA TYR A 541 -16.51 19.30 36.20
C TYR A 541 -17.28 20.61 36.43
N ALA A 542 -16.58 21.61 36.96
CA ALA A 542 -17.14 22.88 37.40
C ALA A 542 -16.99 23.98 36.35
N GLN A 543 -17.82 25.01 36.46
CA GLN A 543 -17.86 26.14 35.51
C GLN A 543 -16.63 27.06 35.59
N ASP A 544 -15.75 26.87 36.57
CA ASP A 544 -14.46 27.54 36.71
C ASP A 544 -13.30 26.81 35.99
N GLY A 545 -13.57 25.63 35.41
CA GLY A 545 -12.59 24.79 34.72
C GLY A 545 -11.97 23.68 35.57
N ALA A 546 -12.42 23.48 36.83
CA ALA A 546 -11.94 22.41 37.67
C ALA A 546 -12.64 21.06 37.42
N ILE A 547 -11.85 19.98 37.29
CA ILE A 547 -12.34 18.62 37.52
C ILE A 547 -12.47 18.44 39.04
N ASP A 548 -13.65 18.73 39.57
CA ASP A 548 -14.03 18.55 40.98
C ASP A 548 -13.81 17.12 41.44
N TYR A 549 -14.25 16.14 40.64
CA TYR A 549 -14.19 14.73 41.00
C TYR A 549 -14.10 13.84 39.75
N LEU A 550 -13.08 13.00 39.69
CA LEU A 550 -12.87 11.97 38.68
C LEU A 550 -12.72 10.62 39.35
N GLN A 551 -13.46 9.61 38.88
CA GLN A 551 -13.28 8.21 39.27
C GLN A 551 -13.24 7.31 38.04
N VAL A 552 -12.11 6.62 37.84
CA VAL A 552 -11.88 5.69 36.72
C VAL A 552 -11.37 4.36 37.25
N SER A 553 -12.06 3.27 36.92
CA SER A 553 -11.54 1.91 37.13
C SER A 553 -10.80 1.45 35.87
N LEU A 554 -9.60 0.88 36.02
CA LEU A 554 -8.74 0.45 34.92
C LEU A 554 -8.12 -0.92 35.21
N THR A 555 -8.26 -1.88 34.29
CA THR A 555 -7.59 -3.18 34.38
C THR A 555 -6.47 -3.29 33.35
N VAL A 556 -5.22 -3.16 33.83
CA VAL A 556 -4.00 -3.33 33.05
C VAL A 556 -3.42 -4.72 33.30
N VAL A 557 -3.33 -5.56 32.28
CA VAL A 557 -2.78 -6.92 32.43
C VAL A 557 -1.31 -6.93 32.02
N ALA A 558 -0.45 -7.41 32.92
CA ALA A 558 0.94 -7.73 32.63
C ALA A 558 1.03 -9.16 32.07
N VAL A 559 1.49 -9.33 30.83
CA VAL A 559 1.49 -10.59 30.09
C VAL A 559 2.91 -11.09 29.87
N ASN A 560 3.17 -12.37 30.17
CA ASN A 560 4.43 -13.04 29.92
C ASN A 560 4.26 -14.28 29.02
N ASN A 561 4.19 -14.05 27.71
CA ASN A 561 4.07 -15.09 26.67
C ASN A 561 5.37 -15.90 26.43
N ASN A 562 6.21 -16.06 27.46
CA ASN A 562 7.50 -16.72 27.39
C ASN A 562 7.51 -18.00 28.24
N SER A 563 7.89 -19.14 27.65
CA SER A 563 7.90 -20.45 28.31
C SER A 563 9.16 -20.75 29.14
N LYS A 564 10.22 -19.93 28.96
CA LYS A 564 11.57 -20.23 29.46
C LYS A 564 11.96 -19.45 30.72
N ALA A 565 11.27 -18.35 31.03
CA ALA A 565 11.62 -17.50 32.19
C ALA A 565 10.50 -16.54 32.61
N ASP A 566 10.42 -16.29 33.91
CA ASP A 566 9.48 -15.35 34.54
C ASP A 566 9.86 -13.89 34.28
N ALA A 567 8.86 -13.02 34.18
CA ALA A 567 9.02 -11.59 33.96
C ALA A 567 8.84 -10.82 35.28
N SER A 568 9.87 -10.10 35.73
CA SER A 568 9.79 -9.23 36.90
C SER A 568 9.60 -7.77 36.48
N PHE A 569 8.71 -7.07 37.18
CA PHE A 569 8.37 -5.67 36.95
C PHE A 569 8.71 -4.85 38.21
N PRO A 570 9.94 -4.34 38.38
CA PRO A 570 10.36 -3.68 39.63
C PRO A 570 9.81 -2.27 39.83
N ALA A 571 9.17 -1.69 38.81
CA ALA A 571 8.42 -0.44 38.88
C ALA A 571 7.45 -0.37 37.70
N VAL A 572 6.22 0.08 37.94
CA VAL A 572 5.25 0.44 36.90
C VAL A 572 4.74 1.82 37.25
N ASP A 573 5.12 2.82 36.47
CA ASP A 573 4.73 4.22 36.63
C ASP A 573 3.89 4.61 35.41
N LEU A 574 2.57 4.58 35.57
CA LEU A 574 1.60 5.05 34.58
C LEU A 574 0.93 6.34 35.08
N ALA A 575 0.47 7.15 34.14
CA ALA A 575 -0.27 8.38 34.38
C ALA A 575 -1.51 8.42 33.48
N LEU A 576 -2.57 9.03 33.99
CA LEU A 576 -3.74 9.43 33.22
C LEU A 576 -3.68 10.94 33.08
N GLY A 577 -3.74 11.43 31.84
CA GLY A 577 -3.74 12.86 31.50
C GLY A 577 -4.94 13.27 30.67
N PHE A 578 -5.14 14.57 30.53
CA PHE A 578 -6.22 15.17 29.72
C PHE A 578 -5.69 16.34 28.91
N ASN A 579 -5.81 16.28 27.57
CA ASN A 579 -5.46 17.36 26.65
C ASN A 579 -4.05 17.99 26.85
N GLY A 580 -3.06 17.19 27.24
CA GLY A 580 -1.69 17.66 27.54
C GLY A 580 -1.40 18.00 29.00
N ALA A 581 -2.41 17.99 29.88
CA ALA A 581 -2.20 17.97 31.32
C ALA A 581 -1.84 16.54 31.78
N ASP A 582 -0.55 16.29 31.99
CA ASP A 582 0.03 14.95 32.21
C ASP A 582 -0.22 14.36 33.63
N ASP A 583 -0.75 15.13 34.58
CA ASP A 583 -0.78 14.75 36.00
C ASP A 583 -2.18 14.56 36.61
N VAL A 584 -3.23 14.42 35.78
CA VAL A 584 -4.63 14.26 36.25
C VAL A 584 -4.75 13.11 37.24
N ALA A 585 -4.08 11.98 37.02
CA ALA A 585 -3.86 10.96 38.05
C ALA A 585 -2.61 10.09 37.82
N LEU A 586 -2.07 9.48 38.88
CA LEU A 586 -0.92 8.57 38.83
C LEU A 586 -1.30 7.15 39.27
N LEU A 587 -0.89 6.16 38.47
CA LEU A 587 -1.18 4.75 38.64
C LEU A 587 0.14 3.99 38.85
N ARG A 588 0.39 3.51 40.07
CA ARG A 588 1.63 2.80 40.43
C ARG A 588 1.36 1.41 40.98
N ALA A 589 2.17 0.43 40.57
CA ALA A 589 2.20 -0.90 41.19
C ALA A 589 3.48 -1.12 41.99
N ALA A 590 3.36 -1.82 43.12
CA ALA A 590 4.51 -2.35 43.86
C ALA A 590 5.25 -3.43 43.03
N PRO A 591 6.53 -3.73 43.30
CA PRO A 591 7.30 -4.72 42.53
C PRO A 591 6.64 -6.10 42.48
N PHE A 592 6.36 -6.62 41.28
CA PHE A 592 5.72 -7.93 41.08
C PHE A 592 6.48 -8.82 40.07
N VAL A 593 6.06 -10.10 39.99
CA VAL A 593 6.58 -11.10 39.05
C VAL A 593 5.41 -11.80 38.38
N VAL A 594 5.48 -11.93 37.05
CA VAL A 594 4.55 -12.70 36.22
C VAL A 594 5.25 -13.99 35.80
N PRO A 595 4.80 -15.16 36.24
CA PRO A 595 5.36 -16.44 35.84
C PRO A 595 5.40 -16.63 34.31
N ARG A 596 6.26 -17.55 33.84
CA ARG A 596 6.23 -18.03 32.44
C ARG A 596 4.82 -18.47 32.00
N GLU A 597 4.49 -18.20 30.73
CA GLU A 597 3.21 -18.52 30.08
C GLU A 597 1.96 -18.10 30.89
N SER A 598 2.02 -16.94 31.55
CA SER A 598 0.94 -16.43 32.40
C SER A 598 0.72 -14.93 32.25
N SER A 599 -0.35 -14.45 32.87
CA SER A 599 -0.71 -13.04 32.92
C SER A 599 -1.23 -12.63 34.30
N LEU A 600 -0.91 -11.43 34.74
CA LEU A 600 -1.32 -10.86 36.03
C LEU A 600 -2.14 -9.58 35.79
N PRO A 601 -3.44 -9.54 36.14
CA PRO A 601 -4.23 -8.31 36.12
C PRO A 601 -3.81 -7.37 37.26
N LEU A 602 -3.62 -6.11 36.93
CA LEU A 602 -3.47 -4.99 37.86
C LEU A 602 -4.74 -4.15 37.76
N GLN A 603 -5.53 -4.13 38.83
CA GLN A 603 -6.70 -3.28 38.94
C GLN A 603 -6.32 -1.97 39.61
N TYR A 604 -6.75 -0.85 39.01
CA TYR A 604 -6.53 0.50 39.50
C TYR A 604 -7.87 1.23 39.59
N ASP A 605 -8.37 1.44 40.80
CA ASP A 605 -9.49 2.35 41.05
C ASP A 605 -8.92 3.74 41.35
N VAL A 606 -8.92 4.57 40.31
CA VAL A 606 -8.26 5.87 40.29
C VAL A 606 -9.25 6.95 40.69
N VAL A 607 -8.90 7.76 41.70
CA VAL A 607 -9.68 8.93 42.12
C VAL A 607 -8.80 10.18 42.02
N SER A 608 -9.34 11.26 41.47
CA SER A 608 -8.71 12.59 41.43
C SER A 608 -9.74 13.68 41.74
N VAL A 609 -9.29 14.77 42.36
CA VAL A 609 -10.15 15.80 42.97
C VAL A 609 -9.51 17.18 42.79
N GLY A 610 -10.32 18.20 42.46
CA GLY A 610 -9.90 19.60 42.43
C GLY A 610 -8.77 19.90 41.45
N ARG A 611 -8.80 19.32 40.24
CA ARG A 611 -7.77 19.54 39.21
C ARG A 611 -8.22 20.61 38.21
N PRO A 612 -7.66 21.84 38.24
CA PRO A 612 -7.96 22.85 37.23
C PRO A 612 -7.38 22.45 35.87
N LEU A 613 -8.16 22.61 34.81
CA LEU A 613 -7.68 22.56 33.44
C LEU A 613 -7.16 23.94 33.00
N ASP A 614 -6.27 23.96 32.01
CA ASP A 614 -5.89 25.20 31.34
C ASP A 614 -6.98 25.62 30.32
N ALA A 615 -6.86 26.80 29.72
CA ALA A 615 -7.88 27.30 28.79
C ALA A 615 -8.14 26.36 27.59
N ALA A 616 -7.11 25.63 27.10
CA ALA A 616 -7.29 24.65 26.05
C ALA A 616 -7.98 23.38 26.56
N GLY A 617 -7.58 22.87 27.74
CA GLY A 617 -8.26 21.77 28.42
C GLY A 617 -9.71 22.06 28.77
N MET A 618 -10.04 23.29 29.19
CA MET A 618 -11.41 23.72 29.45
C MET A 618 -12.27 23.62 28.19
N GLN A 619 -11.81 24.18 27.06
CA GLN A 619 -12.52 24.07 25.78
C GLN A 619 -12.67 22.60 25.34
N ALA A 620 -11.60 21.81 25.44
CA ALA A 620 -11.62 20.39 25.07
C ALA A 620 -12.56 19.55 25.95
N MET A 621 -12.69 19.86 27.24
CA MET A 621 -13.66 19.22 28.14
C MET A 621 -15.08 19.61 27.77
N ASP A 622 -15.33 20.89 27.51
CA ASP A 622 -16.61 21.41 27.05
C ASP A 622 -17.08 20.76 25.74
N GLU A 623 -16.19 20.61 24.77
CA GLU A 623 -16.44 19.92 23.51
C GLU A 623 -16.67 18.41 23.71
N ALA A 624 -15.87 17.75 24.55
CA ALA A 624 -16.02 16.34 24.88
C ALA A 624 -17.35 16.01 25.58
N LEU A 625 -17.78 16.86 26.52
CA LEU A 625 -19.07 16.76 27.20
C LEU A 625 -20.25 16.99 26.22
N LYS A 626 -20.13 17.94 25.29
CA LYS A 626 -21.12 18.15 24.21
C LYS A 626 -21.18 16.95 23.24
N ALA A 627 -20.04 16.30 22.98
CA ALA A 627 -19.95 15.12 22.13
C ALA A 627 -20.40 13.81 22.81
N GLY A 628 -20.65 13.82 24.13
CA GLY A 628 -21.02 12.63 24.90
C GLY A 628 -19.89 11.61 25.11
N VAL A 629 -18.64 12.00 24.83
CA VAL A 629 -17.46 11.11 24.86
C VAL A 629 -16.25 11.86 25.42
N VAL A 630 -15.81 11.49 26.62
CA VAL A 630 -14.67 12.11 27.30
C VAL A 630 -13.38 11.32 27.03
N PRO A 631 -12.36 11.90 26.38
CA PRO A 631 -11.06 11.27 26.19
C PRO A 631 -10.18 11.42 27.43
N PHE A 632 -9.34 10.41 27.72
CA PHE A 632 -8.20 10.54 28.62
C PHE A 632 -7.00 9.78 28.01
N ASP A 633 -5.81 10.35 28.12
CA ASP A 633 -4.59 9.73 27.63
C ASP A 633 -3.93 8.92 28.74
N LEU A 634 -3.82 7.60 28.55
CA LEU A 634 -3.06 6.72 29.43
C LEU A 634 -1.67 6.51 28.85
N PHE A 635 -0.65 6.96 29.57
CA PHE A 635 0.74 6.82 29.16
C PHE A 635 1.64 6.47 30.34
N GLY A 636 2.85 5.99 30.07
CA GLY A 636 3.81 5.72 31.13
C GLY A 636 4.89 4.71 30.77
N LYS A 637 5.61 4.27 31.80
CA LYS A 637 6.81 3.44 31.66
C LYS A 637 6.79 2.32 32.71
N ALA A 638 6.93 1.08 32.25
CA ALA A 638 7.17 -0.06 33.11
C ALA A 638 8.65 -0.46 33.03
N ARG A 639 9.30 -0.65 34.17
CA ARG A 639 10.64 -1.20 34.24
C ARG A 639 10.52 -2.71 34.20
N THR A 640 11.10 -3.33 33.19
CA THR A 640 10.94 -4.76 32.92
C THR A 640 12.29 -5.45 33.02
N ARG A 641 12.35 -6.52 33.81
CA ARG A 641 13.56 -7.32 34.05
C ARG A 641 13.24 -8.79 33.82
N TRP A 642 13.99 -9.40 32.89
CA TRP A 642 13.78 -10.75 32.43
C TRP A 642 15.11 -11.54 32.46
N LYS A 643 15.08 -12.80 32.91
CA LYS A 643 16.30 -13.59 33.20
C LYS A 643 16.25 -14.93 32.49
N VAL A 644 17.01 -15.08 31.40
CA VAL A 644 17.06 -16.32 30.61
C VAL A 644 18.23 -17.17 31.11
N GLY A 645 17.91 -18.24 31.83
CA GLY A 645 18.90 -19.15 32.40
C GLY A 645 19.87 -18.48 33.37
N VAL A 646 21.14 -18.88 33.32
CA VAL A 646 22.20 -18.36 34.20
C VAL A 646 22.79 -17.04 33.68
N PHE A 647 22.98 -16.95 32.36
CA PHE A 647 23.87 -15.96 31.73
C PHE A 647 23.18 -14.65 31.29
N VAL A 648 21.92 -14.69 30.83
CA VAL A 648 21.27 -13.52 30.22
C VAL A 648 20.33 -12.84 31.22
N ARG A 649 20.60 -11.57 31.55
CA ARG A 649 19.78 -10.73 32.45
C ARG A 649 19.40 -9.43 31.75
N LEU A 650 18.31 -9.46 30.98
CA LEU A 650 17.80 -8.29 30.27
C LEU A 650 17.07 -7.35 31.23
N ARG A 651 17.34 -6.05 31.06
CA ARG A 651 16.73 -4.94 31.81
C ARG A 651 16.40 -3.84 30.83
N PHE A 652 15.12 -3.59 30.62
CA PHE A 652 14.64 -2.58 29.68
C PHE A 652 13.46 -1.81 30.30
N TRP A 653 13.03 -0.76 29.62
CA TRP A 653 11.76 -0.10 29.89
C TRP A 653 10.80 -0.47 28.76
N THR A 654 9.54 -0.76 29.08
CA THR A 654 8.47 -0.69 28.08
C THR A 654 7.70 0.61 28.28
N ARG A 655 7.22 1.20 27.19
CA ARG A 655 6.39 2.42 27.19
C ARG A 655 5.00 2.07 26.71
N ILE A 656 3.97 2.55 27.40
CA ILE A 656 2.60 2.56 26.91
C ILE A 656 2.18 4.00 26.64
N SER A 657 1.37 4.20 25.61
CA SER A 657 0.68 5.44 25.30
C SER A 657 -0.53 5.10 24.45
N CYS A 658 -1.74 5.29 24.98
CA CYS A 658 -2.96 5.16 24.20
C CYS A 658 -4.09 6.04 24.75
N ARG A 659 -4.94 6.54 23.84
CA ARG A 659 -6.09 7.40 24.17
C ARG A 659 -7.32 6.57 24.51
N LEU A 660 -7.67 6.50 25.78
CA LEU A 660 -8.95 6.00 26.26
C LEU A 660 -10.03 7.03 25.93
N ARG A 661 -11.27 6.58 25.71
CA ARG A 661 -12.44 7.42 25.45
C ARG A 661 -13.63 6.80 26.15
N PHE A 662 -14.44 7.54 26.89
CA PHE A 662 -15.52 7.00 27.71
C PHE A 662 -16.85 7.66 27.38
N TYR A 663 -17.93 6.87 27.28
CA TYR A 663 -19.28 7.42 27.08
C TYR A 663 -19.78 8.13 28.35
N PHE A 664 -19.95 9.45 28.27
CA PHE A 664 -20.37 10.29 29.40
C PHE A 664 -21.13 11.55 28.92
N PRO A 665 -22.31 11.88 29.48
CA PRO A 665 -23.04 11.13 30.50
C PRO A 665 -23.62 9.82 29.95
N GLY A 666 -23.35 8.71 30.62
CA GLY A 666 -23.62 7.37 30.08
C GLY A 666 -23.25 6.25 31.06
N ASN A 667 -23.04 5.04 30.54
CA ASN A 667 -22.68 3.87 31.35
C ASN A 667 -21.20 3.86 31.81
N GLY A 668 -20.40 4.85 31.40
CA GLY A 668 -18.98 5.00 31.73
C GLY A 668 -18.03 4.07 30.96
N THR A 669 -18.52 3.13 30.14
CA THR A 669 -17.63 2.15 29.49
C THR A 669 -16.75 2.80 28.43
N VAL A 670 -15.53 2.29 28.26
CA VAL A 670 -14.66 2.74 27.17
C VAL A 670 -15.31 2.49 25.81
N VAL A 671 -15.24 3.49 24.92
CA VAL A 671 -15.54 3.36 23.49
C VAL A 671 -14.62 2.26 22.93
N PRO A 672 -15.12 1.29 22.15
CA PRO A 672 -14.32 0.18 21.66
C PRO A 672 -13.30 0.65 20.61
N THR A 673 -12.16 1.14 21.07
CA THR A 673 -10.95 1.26 20.27
C THR A 673 -10.30 -0.12 20.09
N ASP A 674 -9.56 -0.26 18.99
CA ASP A 674 -8.83 -1.47 18.63
C ASP A 674 -7.91 -1.95 19.77
N ARG A 675 -8.19 -3.14 20.32
CA ARG A 675 -7.55 -3.66 21.53
C ARG A 675 -6.04 -3.80 21.38
N ASP A 676 -5.58 -4.14 20.18
CA ASP A 676 -4.15 -4.35 19.87
C ASP A 676 -3.34 -3.03 19.91
N LYS A 677 -3.99 -1.87 20.01
CA LYS A 677 -3.33 -0.56 20.08
C LYS A 677 -2.94 -0.12 21.50
N CYS A 678 -3.57 -0.62 22.57
CA CYS A 678 -3.23 -0.26 23.98
C CYS A 678 -2.19 -1.21 24.63
N HIS A 679 -1.10 -1.51 23.92
CA HIS A 679 -0.01 -2.40 24.39
C HIS A 679 1.30 -1.63 24.63
N SER A 680 2.02 -1.97 25.71
CA SER A 680 3.33 -1.40 25.97
C SER A 680 4.39 -1.96 25.01
N ARG A 681 5.09 -1.10 24.28
CA ARG A 681 6.18 -1.49 23.37
C ARG A 681 7.54 -1.31 24.06
N SER A 682 8.55 -2.07 23.65
CA SER A 682 9.95 -1.67 23.89
C SER A 682 10.27 -0.41 23.06
N PRO A 683 11.14 0.49 23.54
CA PRO A 683 11.79 1.47 22.67
C PRO A 683 12.75 0.79 21.70
#